data_AF-A0A7R9A235-F1
#
_entry.id   AF-A0A7R9A235-F1
#
_cell.length_a   1.000
_cell.length_b   1.000
_cell.length_c   1.000
_cell.angle_alpha   90.00
_cell.angle_beta   90.00
_cell.angle_gamma   90.00
#
_symmetry.space_group_name_H-M   'P 1'
#
loop_
_entity.id
_entity.type
_entity.pdbx_description
1 polymer ?
#
loop_
_entity_poly.entity_id
_entity_poly.type
_entity_poly.pdbx_seq_one_letter_code
_entity_poly.pdbx_strand_id
1 'polypeptide(L)'
;MRTPSNPVYAAGSSCSPPLSIMELSTARTGREVDVFAKDGHPDPGGKLRVRIGSWCPIAMAGSRLLESQDLDLSSARYMGFSLKSACDFHALTSPVARENNVFLQFSIDGGITWTLFKEFPYDELRGERRYYFGLDQEDWMRTNASRFRFWQPRNSGLGHGSWALDSVIIGGSAVLPDLFFDDFQHPQLSRKSWLHLSGSHFSSRSNSSTDAFLSFGNANESGLESAETRDLHIFPGYLLQFEIYLESGGGKVWVEYSPDWGNRWELVVGPETAVQSRMDRHSIYHPHPWMVWRLITIPLDPVLPSRQARFRWRQAGRGWKEEGKRWGLDNVYIGPGCPGNQCGGRGLCFQGNSCLCSEDFRAGNFCASSIPRPSTFRESFQNGLKREKFSEWPRGSSEGCEGVFQGLGFCFPESNDHMILSTIPLDLTKATMVSLVLPDEARTLGVSFRFLQPGEHEWSAGDWALDHVHIGGHLVPPNSFHTQDLQPEVQSDGRIIYPEDNPDYTNEFLSMVDVKAVNGYCNESGVTLVGHEGLRAVLETSAVDVKPGWMLQFRFAIGCGWGQQWAGHHALRLEYSLDHGFTWNLIQRHCPTGGLSCKSPRTPTVYYGPFQWTLVTIILDEQQASGSTQFRWMHPGAPSSWGVKDIYIGPPCPLGCSNRGLCSVSSQRCTCSTEFYGHGCQFSDRLPTYLKEDFSIGERNQSLWEHWQGSWPGRPCHSLGTSPALLALGSKDRSVLTQPLDLRDGDFIRFIMGFGGSFSDERKPCFVSEEKDSQSVYLRYSSNGGVTWDILREINPLEFLNGPKELYFPLPEQAKALGVQFQWWQPLIDDHGQSQGFALDDVFIGGRSVNLPHLYLDFNNGIPKDHIRFHPHGKLQNEFCSRKDPVLAWDATLAEARKELTTSKVIVCADYIVQFKISVGCTQGCSLGHEVALEYRKDPMGAWRPLLSPCLPATVKGPDQHCFPSQFHSGTHYFQSSHASWTRITLPLPDETFSGETEFRFVQKTPPNAQPLIWALDDLYIGETCPHLCHGRGDCRFGSCICDPPYKEDHCKPDHHIPDSFSETFESNLNPHLWSVVRGGRLGKECGDSTSLFRGNQLYFSGCGTREAITTDLNTTHTIKLSFVLRIGSPGHRPTCSIDLRDPEESINKGVVLQVSQDNGIHWITLAYHHPSLFLQAKKVMYSLPEEALGPWVKFRWWQAFNSGPDRDQWAIDNIKLISASQQYEHMIKVSSDHGQEL
;
A
#
# COMPACT_ATOMS: atom_id res chain seq x y z
N MET A 1 3.20 -10.87 -67.94
CA MET A 1 4.27 -9.97 -68.39
C MET A 1 5.61 -10.64 -68.12
N ARG A 2 6.52 -10.47 -69.09
CA ARG A 2 7.87 -11.02 -69.32
C ARG A 2 8.79 -11.04 -68.07
N THR A 3 9.43 -12.16 -67.68
CA THR A 3 10.77 -12.77 -68.04
C THR A 3 11.73 -12.71 -66.82
N PRO A 4 12.88 -13.43 -66.67
CA PRO A 4 13.54 -14.57 -67.37
C PRO A 4 13.84 -15.78 -66.41
N SER A 5 14.02 -17.07 -66.78
CA SER A 5 15.03 -17.82 -67.58
C SER A 5 16.47 -17.91 -67.00
N ASN A 6 16.81 -19.08 -66.42
CA ASN A 6 17.92 -20.06 -66.69
C ASN A 6 19.31 -19.54 -67.19
N PRO A 7 20.46 -20.26 -67.09
CA PRO A 7 20.64 -21.75 -67.10
C PRO A 7 21.87 -22.28 -66.29
N VAL A 8 22.23 -23.56 -66.43
CA VAL A 8 23.60 -24.03 -66.78
C VAL A 8 23.62 -25.55 -67.07
N TYR A 9 23.91 -25.86 -68.34
CA TYR A 9 24.61 -27.00 -68.97
C TYR A 9 24.17 -28.47 -68.79
N ALA A 10 23.74 -29.04 -69.93
CA ALA A 10 24.38 -30.25 -70.47
C ALA A 10 24.50 -30.15 -72.01
N ALA A 11 25.70 -30.41 -72.54
CA ALA A 11 25.96 -30.81 -73.93
C ALA A 11 26.44 -32.27 -73.88
N GLY A 12 26.11 -33.21 -74.76
CA GLY A 12 25.21 -33.23 -75.92
C GLY A 12 25.12 -34.65 -76.51
N SER A 13 24.38 -34.76 -77.62
CA SER A 13 24.19 -35.91 -78.56
C SER A 13 23.31 -37.07 -78.08
N SER A 14 22.46 -37.74 -78.87
CA SER A 14 21.76 -37.48 -80.15
C SER A 14 20.73 -38.60 -80.36
N CYS A 15 19.65 -38.29 -81.08
CA CYS A 15 18.42 -39.03 -81.41
C CYS A 15 18.52 -40.53 -81.81
N SER A 16 17.46 -41.33 -81.58
CA SER A 16 16.40 -41.79 -82.56
C SER A 16 15.53 -42.95 -81.97
N PRO A 17 14.43 -43.46 -82.59
CA PRO A 17 13.06 -43.46 -82.02
C PRO A 17 12.43 -44.89 -81.89
N PRO A 18 11.12 -45.07 -81.57
CA PRO A 18 10.52 -46.36 -81.21
C PRO A 18 9.93 -47.13 -82.41
N LEU A 19 9.89 -48.47 -82.34
CA LEU A 19 9.10 -49.31 -83.26
C LEU A 19 8.76 -50.71 -82.67
N SER A 20 7.47 -51.02 -82.73
CA SER A 20 6.83 -52.31 -83.07
C SER A 20 7.07 -53.59 -82.24
N ILE A 21 5.95 -54.09 -81.72
CA ILE A 21 5.46 -55.48 -81.74
C ILE A 21 6.35 -56.49 -82.50
N MET A 22 6.87 -57.50 -81.79
CA MET A 22 7.02 -58.87 -82.31
C MET A 22 7.21 -59.89 -81.16
N GLU A 23 6.23 -60.79 -81.08
CA GLU A 23 6.27 -62.21 -80.69
C GLU A 23 7.39 -62.73 -79.76
N LEU A 24 6.94 -63.15 -78.56
CA LEU A 24 7.54 -64.25 -77.82
C LEU A 24 7.42 -65.54 -78.63
N SER A 25 8.53 -66.01 -79.21
CA SER A 25 8.68 -67.42 -79.53
C SER A 25 9.06 -68.17 -78.25
N THR A 26 8.32 -69.24 -78.01
CA THR A 26 8.45 -70.19 -76.90
C THR A 26 9.86 -70.80 -76.81
N ALA A 27 10.47 -70.79 -75.63
CA ALA A 27 11.47 -71.80 -75.28
C ALA A 27 11.46 -72.11 -73.77
N ARG A 28 11.16 -73.37 -73.49
CA ARG A 28 11.23 -74.07 -72.20
C ARG A 28 12.50 -73.72 -71.42
N THR A 29 12.37 -73.47 -70.12
CA THR A 29 13.28 -74.08 -69.12
C THR A 29 12.54 -74.21 -67.80
N GLY A 30 12.49 -75.44 -67.29
CA GLY A 30 12.05 -75.72 -65.93
C GLY A 30 13.05 -75.17 -64.90
N ARG A 31 12.53 -74.81 -63.73
CA ARG A 31 13.29 -74.76 -62.49
C ARG A 31 12.48 -75.49 -61.43
N GLU A 32 12.98 -76.66 -61.06
CA GLU A 32 12.69 -77.28 -59.76
C GLU A 32 13.03 -76.27 -58.66
N VAL A 33 12.16 -76.17 -57.66
CA VAL A 33 12.47 -75.47 -56.41
C VAL A 33 13.08 -76.52 -55.49
N ASP A 34 14.41 -76.51 -55.36
CA ASP A 34 15.13 -77.38 -54.45
C ASP A 34 14.74 -77.10 -52.99
N VAL A 35 14.22 -78.12 -52.30
CA VAL A 35 13.97 -78.14 -50.86
C VAL A 35 15.25 -78.64 -50.17
N PHE A 36 16.05 -77.74 -49.60
CA PHE A 36 17.19 -78.14 -48.77
C PHE A 36 16.71 -78.55 -47.36
N ALA A 37 16.62 -79.85 -47.11
CA ALA A 37 16.77 -80.41 -45.76
C ALA A 37 18.27 -80.56 -45.49
N LYS A 38 18.85 -79.75 -44.61
CA LYS A 38 20.27 -79.85 -44.26
C LYS A 38 20.42 -80.59 -42.92
N ASP A 39 21.02 -81.78 -43.04
CA ASP A 39 21.73 -82.56 -42.02
C ASP A 39 20.93 -83.12 -40.83
N GLY A 40 20.41 -84.35 -41.02
CA GLY A 40 20.85 -85.52 -40.24
C GLY A 40 20.58 -85.62 -38.73
N HIS A 41 19.78 -84.74 -38.09
CA HIS A 41 19.26 -84.95 -36.74
C HIS A 41 17.79 -84.51 -36.61
N PRO A 42 16.95 -85.27 -35.88
CA PRO A 42 15.53 -84.96 -35.75
C PRO A 42 15.35 -83.76 -34.81
N ASP A 43 15.11 -82.58 -35.39
CA ASP A 43 14.63 -81.39 -34.70
C ASP A 43 13.13 -81.59 -34.40
N PRO A 44 12.67 -81.67 -33.13
CA PRO A 44 11.30 -82.08 -32.76
C PRO A 44 10.22 -81.03 -33.08
N GLY A 45 10.54 -80.02 -33.90
CA GLY A 45 9.69 -78.87 -34.16
C GLY A 45 9.37 -78.59 -35.63
N GLY A 46 9.56 -79.56 -36.53
CA GLY A 46 9.09 -79.58 -37.94
C GLY A 46 8.69 -78.22 -38.53
N LYS A 47 9.67 -77.31 -38.75
CA LYS A 47 9.43 -75.99 -39.33
C LYS A 47 9.94 -75.94 -40.76
N LEU A 48 9.03 -76.02 -41.72
CA LEU A 48 9.32 -75.67 -43.11
C LEU A 48 9.17 -74.14 -43.26
N ARG A 49 10.27 -73.44 -43.54
CA ARG A 49 10.25 -72.01 -43.92
C ARG A 49 10.70 -71.91 -45.38
N VAL A 50 9.79 -71.55 -46.27
CA VAL A 50 10.13 -71.21 -47.66
C VAL A 50 10.20 -69.68 -47.75
N ARG A 51 11.41 -69.13 -47.89
CA ARG A 51 11.60 -67.72 -48.27
C ARG A 51 11.76 -67.64 -49.78
N ILE A 52 10.79 -67.03 -50.46
CA ILE A 52 10.95 -66.64 -51.86
C ILE A 52 11.36 -65.16 -51.83
N GLY A 53 12.59 -64.85 -52.25
CA GLY A 53 13.21 -63.52 -52.11
C GLY A 53 12.60 -62.40 -52.97
N SER A 54 11.44 -62.64 -53.57
CA SER A 54 10.66 -61.71 -54.38
C SER A 54 9.27 -62.33 -54.57
N TRP A 55 8.19 -61.54 -54.51
CA TRP A 55 6.82 -62.00 -54.73
C TRP A 55 6.76 -62.97 -55.91
N CYS A 56 6.37 -64.22 -55.69
CA CYS A 56 6.27 -65.21 -56.77
C CYS A 56 5.00 -64.90 -57.58
N PRO A 57 5.09 -64.27 -58.76
CA PRO A 57 3.89 -63.90 -59.50
C PRO A 57 3.40 -65.13 -60.25
N ILE A 58 2.22 -65.65 -59.89
CA ILE A 58 1.62 -66.76 -60.62
C ILE A 58 0.77 -66.17 -61.75
N ALA A 59 1.43 -65.86 -62.88
CA ALA A 59 0.86 -65.12 -64.01
C ALA A 59 0.67 -65.94 -65.30
N MET A 60 0.88 -67.26 -65.26
CA MET A 60 0.82 -68.14 -66.44
C MET A 60 -0.61 -68.29 -67.01
N ALA A 61 -0.72 -68.50 -68.33
CA ALA A 61 -1.95 -68.88 -69.02
C ALA A 61 -2.13 -70.41 -68.93
N GLY A 62 -3.05 -70.84 -68.05
CA GLY A 62 -3.27 -72.25 -67.70
C GLY A 62 -3.79 -72.39 -66.27
N SER A 63 -4.06 -73.61 -65.78
CA SER A 63 -4.47 -73.83 -64.38
C SER A 63 -3.39 -73.34 -63.42
N ARG A 64 -3.74 -72.39 -62.53
CA ARG A 64 -2.80 -71.84 -61.53
C ARG A 64 -2.95 -72.62 -60.23
N LEU A 65 -1.95 -73.45 -59.95
CA LEU A 65 -1.91 -74.37 -58.83
C LEU A 65 -0.51 -74.32 -58.19
N LEU A 66 -0.46 -74.16 -56.87
CA LEU A 66 0.72 -74.37 -56.06
C LEU A 66 0.40 -75.44 -55.02
N GLU A 67 1.14 -76.54 -55.02
CA GLU A 67 0.93 -77.68 -54.15
C GLU A 67 2.20 -77.96 -53.32
N SER A 68 2.03 -78.24 -52.03
CA SER A 68 3.13 -78.64 -51.15
C SER A 68 3.49 -80.12 -51.34
N GLN A 69 4.65 -80.55 -50.85
CA GLN A 69 4.85 -81.98 -50.57
C GLN A 69 4.03 -82.40 -49.34
N ASP A 70 3.99 -83.70 -49.04
CA ASP A 70 3.37 -84.19 -47.80
C ASP A 70 4.15 -83.67 -46.59
N LEU A 71 3.46 -83.01 -45.67
CA LEU A 71 4.03 -82.38 -44.47
C LEU A 71 3.55 -83.13 -43.22
N ASP A 72 4.45 -83.37 -42.28
CA ASP A 72 4.08 -83.81 -40.95
C ASP A 72 3.58 -82.63 -40.12
N LEU A 73 2.26 -82.57 -39.92
CA LEU A 73 1.57 -81.53 -39.17
C LEU A 73 1.10 -81.99 -37.78
N SER A 74 1.53 -83.17 -37.31
CA SER A 74 1.13 -83.71 -36.01
C SER A 74 1.33 -82.72 -34.85
N SER A 75 2.40 -81.92 -34.90
CA SER A 75 2.76 -80.92 -33.88
C SER A 75 2.55 -79.47 -34.31
N ALA A 76 2.07 -79.22 -35.54
CA ALA A 76 1.85 -77.87 -36.03
C ALA A 76 0.60 -77.25 -35.38
N ARG A 77 0.72 -75.99 -34.96
CA ARG A 77 -0.35 -75.26 -34.24
C ARG A 77 -0.95 -74.12 -35.06
N TYR A 78 -0.21 -73.60 -36.04
CA TYR A 78 -0.72 -72.55 -36.92
C TYR A 78 -0.12 -72.63 -38.33
N MET A 79 -0.85 -72.04 -39.28
CA MET A 79 -0.40 -71.77 -40.65
C MET A 79 -0.52 -70.26 -40.89
N GLY A 80 0.53 -69.63 -41.41
CA GLY A 80 0.55 -68.22 -41.77
C GLY A 80 1.12 -67.98 -43.16
N PHE A 81 0.58 -67.01 -43.90
CA PHE A 81 1.11 -66.58 -45.21
C PHE A 81 0.61 -65.18 -45.61
N SER A 82 1.36 -64.51 -46.49
CA SER A 82 0.96 -63.27 -47.16
C SER A 82 0.38 -63.58 -48.54
N LEU A 83 -0.79 -63.03 -48.86
CA LEU A 83 -1.42 -63.13 -50.17
C LEU A 83 -1.73 -61.72 -50.71
N LYS A 84 -1.47 -61.50 -52.01
CA LYS A 84 -1.73 -60.22 -52.69
C LYS A 84 -2.14 -60.45 -54.14
N SER A 85 -3.09 -59.68 -54.67
CA SER A 85 -3.34 -59.61 -56.12
C SER A 85 -2.34 -58.66 -56.79
N ALA A 86 -1.77 -59.04 -57.94
CA ALA A 86 -0.87 -58.16 -58.69
C ALA A 86 -1.67 -57.03 -59.35
N CYS A 87 -1.22 -55.79 -59.17
CA CYS A 87 -1.78 -54.62 -59.85
C CYS A 87 -1.16 -54.51 -61.26
N ASP A 88 -1.98 -54.48 -62.31
CA ASP A 88 -1.68 -53.65 -63.46
C ASP A 88 -2.96 -53.09 -64.13
N PHE A 89 -2.81 -51.89 -64.67
CA PHE A 89 -3.76 -50.77 -64.81
C PHE A 89 -5.00 -50.92 -65.73
N HIS A 90 -5.41 -52.13 -66.13
CA HIS A 90 -6.63 -52.31 -66.94
C HIS A 90 -7.76 -52.98 -66.14
N ALA A 91 -8.79 -52.18 -65.88
CA ALA A 91 -10.03 -52.54 -65.21
C ALA A 91 -10.62 -53.86 -65.76
N LEU A 92 -10.81 -54.85 -64.88
CA LEU A 92 -11.73 -55.96 -65.12
C LEU A 92 -13.15 -55.38 -65.15
N THR A 93 -13.70 -55.19 -66.34
CA THR A 93 -15.07 -54.73 -66.62
C THR A 93 -16.10 -55.86 -66.56
N SER A 94 -15.88 -56.90 -65.76
CA SER A 94 -16.81 -58.04 -65.63
C SER A 94 -16.86 -58.56 -64.19
N PRO A 95 -18.03 -58.95 -63.65
CA PRO A 95 -18.16 -59.44 -62.28
C PRO A 95 -17.30 -60.69 -62.07
N VAL A 96 -16.50 -60.66 -61.00
CA VAL A 96 -15.63 -61.77 -60.58
C VAL A 96 -16.52 -62.93 -60.14
N ALA A 97 -16.62 -63.98 -60.96
CA ALA A 97 -17.29 -65.22 -60.57
C ALA A 97 -16.46 -65.91 -59.45
N ARG A 98 -17.13 -66.68 -58.58
CA ARG A 98 -16.49 -67.48 -57.51
C ARG A 98 -15.29 -68.31 -58.01
N GLU A 99 -15.37 -68.76 -59.26
CA GLU A 99 -14.34 -69.54 -59.96
C GLU A 99 -13.00 -68.79 -60.15
N ASN A 100 -12.99 -67.47 -60.00
CA ASN A 100 -11.80 -66.62 -60.10
C ASN A 100 -11.09 -66.42 -58.76
N ASN A 101 -11.67 -66.89 -57.65
CA ASN A 101 -11.10 -66.80 -56.31
C ASN A 101 -9.90 -67.75 -56.13
N VAL A 102 -9.06 -67.47 -55.14
CA VAL A 102 -7.98 -68.37 -54.74
C VAL A 102 -8.50 -69.26 -53.62
N PHE A 103 -8.40 -70.57 -53.80
CA PHE A 103 -8.84 -71.56 -52.81
C PHE A 103 -7.62 -72.22 -52.16
N LEU A 104 -7.59 -72.25 -50.84
CA LEU A 104 -6.68 -73.09 -50.07
C LEU A 104 -7.41 -74.38 -49.71
N GLN A 105 -6.87 -75.50 -50.18
CA GLN A 105 -7.39 -76.83 -49.92
C GLN A 105 -6.30 -77.72 -49.33
N PHE A 106 -6.69 -78.80 -48.67
CA PHE A 106 -5.75 -79.80 -48.18
C PHE A 106 -6.22 -81.23 -48.45
N SER A 107 -5.27 -82.14 -48.42
CA SER A 107 -5.45 -83.58 -48.59
C SER A 107 -4.66 -84.31 -47.49
N ILE A 108 -5.22 -85.41 -46.99
CA ILE A 108 -4.56 -86.31 -46.02
C ILE A 108 -4.31 -87.70 -46.63
N ASP A 109 -4.59 -87.88 -47.92
CA ASP A 109 -4.51 -89.13 -48.65
C ASP A 109 -3.57 -89.04 -49.87
N GLY A 110 -2.55 -88.18 -49.78
CA GLY A 110 -1.53 -88.01 -50.83
C GLY A 110 -2.02 -87.29 -52.08
N GLY A 111 -3.12 -86.54 -51.99
CA GLY A 111 -3.68 -85.72 -53.08
C GLY A 111 -4.83 -86.39 -53.85
N ILE A 112 -5.41 -87.49 -53.35
CA ILE A 112 -6.53 -88.18 -54.00
C ILE A 112 -7.83 -87.40 -53.78
N THR A 113 -8.12 -87.04 -52.53
CA THR A 113 -9.26 -86.18 -52.17
C THR A 113 -8.77 -84.86 -51.59
N TRP A 114 -9.44 -83.77 -51.98
CA TRP A 114 -9.07 -82.41 -51.59
C TRP A 114 -10.25 -81.74 -50.90
N THR A 115 -10.05 -81.31 -49.66
CA THR A 115 -11.06 -80.60 -48.88
C THR A 115 -10.77 -79.11 -48.83
N LEU A 116 -11.80 -78.29 -48.98
CA LEU A 116 -11.66 -76.83 -48.94
C LEU A 116 -11.41 -76.35 -47.51
N PHE A 117 -10.30 -75.64 -47.29
CA PHE A 117 -9.95 -75.02 -46.01
C PHE A 117 -10.39 -73.56 -45.96
N LYS A 118 -10.01 -72.77 -46.97
CA LYS A 118 -10.38 -71.35 -47.04
C LYS A 118 -10.51 -70.85 -48.47
N GLU A 119 -11.51 -70.01 -48.70
CA GLU A 119 -11.72 -69.29 -49.96
C GLU A 119 -11.30 -67.82 -49.79
N PHE A 120 -10.52 -67.30 -50.73
CA PHE A 120 -10.03 -65.92 -50.77
C PHE A 120 -10.63 -65.20 -51.99
N PRO A 121 -11.62 -64.31 -51.77
CA PRO A 121 -12.21 -63.51 -52.84
C PRO A 121 -11.16 -62.64 -53.52
N TYR A 122 -11.09 -62.68 -54.85
CA TYR A 122 -10.03 -61.98 -55.59
C TYR A 122 -10.07 -60.45 -55.36
N ASP A 123 -11.26 -59.85 -55.26
CA ASP A 123 -11.43 -58.40 -55.01
C ASP A 123 -10.94 -57.95 -53.63
N GLU A 124 -10.93 -58.85 -52.64
CA GLU A 124 -10.44 -58.56 -51.29
C GLU A 124 -8.90 -58.58 -51.19
N LEU A 125 -8.21 -59.05 -52.24
CA LEU A 125 -6.75 -59.15 -52.29
C LEU A 125 -6.06 -57.91 -52.86
N ARG A 126 -6.78 -56.78 -52.99
CA ARG A 126 -6.23 -55.47 -53.37
C ARG A 126 -5.32 -54.93 -52.25
N GLY A 127 -4.06 -55.34 -52.29
CA GLY A 127 -3.06 -55.03 -51.25
C GLY A 127 -2.47 -56.30 -50.64
N GLU A 128 -1.30 -56.19 -49.99
CA GLU A 128 -0.76 -57.32 -49.21
C GLU A 128 -1.64 -57.55 -47.99
N ARG A 129 -2.16 -58.77 -47.84
CA ARG A 129 -2.84 -59.21 -46.62
C ARG A 129 -2.14 -60.45 -46.06
N ARG A 130 -1.83 -60.42 -44.76
CA ARG A 130 -1.33 -61.57 -44.00
C ARG A 130 -2.49 -62.32 -43.39
N TYR A 131 -2.49 -63.64 -43.53
CA TYR A 131 -3.48 -64.54 -42.97
C TYR A 131 -2.79 -65.49 -41.99
N TYR A 132 -3.35 -65.66 -40.79
CA TYR A 132 -2.93 -66.67 -39.81
C TYR A 132 -4.13 -67.52 -39.39
N PHE A 133 -3.98 -68.83 -39.49
CA PHE A 133 -4.97 -69.82 -39.10
C PHE A 133 -4.40 -70.69 -37.98
N GLY A 134 -5.13 -70.80 -36.86
CA GLY A 134 -4.85 -71.82 -35.86
C GLY A 134 -5.25 -73.19 -36.38
N LEU A 135 -4.31 -74.14 -36.40
CA LEU A 135 -4.56 -75.54 -36.76
C LEU A 135 -5.20 -76.34 -35.62
N ASP A 136 -5.31 -75.74 -34.43
CA ASP A 136 -5.93 -76.32 -33.25
C ASP A 136 -7.44 -76.50 -33.36
N GLN A 137 -8.10 -75.79 -34.27
CA GLN A 137 -9.56 -75.86 -34.42
C GLN A 137 -10.01 -76.98 -35.37
N GLU A 138 -9.11 -77.57 -36.16
CA GLU A 138 -9.43 -78.53 -37.23
C GLU A 138 -8.53 -79.78 -37.12
N ASP A 139 -8.65 -80.54 -36.03
CA ASP A 139 -7.72 -81.64 -35.65
C ASP A 139 -7.48 -82.70 -36.75
N TRP A 140 -8.42 -82.89 -37.67
CA TRP A 140 -8.38 -83.90 -38.73
C TRP A 140 -7.37 -83.60 -39.85
N MET A 141 -6.84 -82.37 -39.93
CA MET A 141 -5.78 -82.01 -40.89
C MET A 141 -4.36 -82.22 -40.32
N ARG A 142 -4.21 -82.52 -39.03
CA ARG A 142 -2.92 -82.64 -38.33
C ARG A 142 -2.38 -84.07 -38.38
N THR A 143 -2.16 -84.56 -39.59
CA THR A 143 -1.60 -85.90 -39.84
C THR A 143 -0.11 -85.82 -40.16
N ASN A 144 0.57 -86.96 -40.23
CA ASN A 144 1.98 -87.03 -40.61
C ASN A 144 2.21 -86.95 -42.14
N ALA A 145 1.15 -86.82 -42.94
CA ALA A 145 1.20 -86.79 -44.40
C ALA A 145 0.18 -85.81 -45.01
N SER A 146 0.04 -84.62 -44.42
CA SER A 146 -0.92 -83.61 -44.87
C SER A 146 -0.33 -82.75 -45.99
N ARG A 147 -1.09 -82.58 -47.09
CA ARG A 147 -0.68 -81.80 -48.26
C ARG A 147 -1.59 -80.59 -48.46
N PHE A 148 -1.04 -79.42 -48.79
CA PHE A 148 -1.80 -78.21 -49.09
C PHE A 148 -1.69 -77.82 -50.55
N ARG A 149 -2.77 -77.24 -51.09
CA ARG A 149 -2.72 -76.57 -52.38
C ARG A 149 -3.44 -75.23 -52.38
N PHE A 150 -2.84 -74.27 -53.05
CA PHE A 150 -3.47 -73.01 -53.45
C PHE A 150 -3.85 -73.13 -54.92
N TRP A 151 -5.15 -73.04 -55.20
CA TRP A 151 -5.68 -73.32 -56.53
C TRP A 151 -6.64 -72.21 -56.97
N GLN A 152 -6.48 -71.75 -58.22
CA GLN A 152 -7.43 -70.86 -58.89
C GLN A 152 -8.09 -71.63 -60.06
N PRO A 153 -9.40 -71.95 -59.96
CA PRO A 153 -10.11 -72.79 -60.94
C PRO A 153 -10.15 -72.19 -62.35
N ARG A 154 -10.37 -70.87 -62.46
CA ARG A 154 -10.48 -70.17 -63.74
C ARG A 154 -9.69 -68.86 -63.70
N ASN A 155 -8.98 -68.54 -64.78
CA ASN A 155 -8.27 -67.27 -64.94
C ASN A 155 -8.58 -66.62 -66.29
N SER A 156 -8.33 -65.31 -66.37
CA SER A 156 -8.64 -64.47 -67.53
C SER A 156 -7.48 -64.36 -68.53
N GLY A 157 -6.54 -65.31 -68.53
CA GLY A 157 -5.34 -65.30 -69.40
C GLY A 157 -4.06 -64.80 -68.71
N LEU A 158 -2.97 -64.69 -69.49
CA LEU A 158 -1.64 -64.24 -69.03
C LEU A 158 -1.74 -62.82 -68.43
N GLY A 159 -1.20 -62.63 -67.22
CA GLY A 159 -1.15 -61.33 -66.53
C GLY A 159 -2.46 -60.87 -65.86
N HIS A 160 -3.63 -61.28 -66.35
CA HIS A 160 -4.93 -60.92 -65.75
C HIS A 160 -5.32 -61.88 -64.59
N GLY A 161 -5.88 -61.33 -63.50
CA GLY A 161 -6.31 -62.13 -62.34
C GLY A 161 -5.15 -62.72 -61.51
N SER A 162 -3.94 -62.15 -61.62
CA SER A 162 -2.70 -62.70 -61.04
C SER A 162 -2.63 -62.49 -59.52
N TRP A 163 -2.11 -63.48 -58.81
CA TRP A 163 -1.88 -63.41 -57.37
C TRP A 163 -0.46 -63.86 -57.03
N ALA A 164 0.04 -63.37 -55.89
CA ALA A 164 1.35 -63.68 -55.37
C ALA A 164 1.23 -64.11 -53.91
N LEU A 165 2.02 -65.11 -53.56
CA LEU A 165 2.12 -65.70 -52.23
C LEU A 165 3.53 -65.46 -51.70
N ASP A 166 3.64 -65.03 -50.46
CA ASP A 166 4.92 -64.83 -49.77
C ASP A 166 4.82 -65.24 -48.29
N SER A 167 5.97 -65.41 -47.63
CA SER A 167 6.08 -65.62 -46.18
C SER A 167 5.24 -66.80 -45.64
N VAL A 168 5.18 -67.91 -46.37
CA VAL A 168 4.47 -69.13 -45.94
C VAL A 168 5.21 -69.79 -44.77
N ILE A 169 4.52 -69.95 -43.65
CA ILE A 169 5.00 -70.60 -42.43
C ILE A 169 3.93 -71.57 -41.96
N ILE A 170 4.28 -72.84 -41.81
CA ILE A 170 3.42 -73.85 -41.19
C ILE A 170 4.23 -74.47 -40.05
N GLY A 171 3.70 -74.41 -38.83
CA GLY A 171 4.41 -74.92 -37.65
C GLY A 171 3.83 -74.42 -36.34
N GLY A 172 4.58 -74.56 -35.25
CA GLY A 172 4.16 -74.16 -33.91
C GLY A 172 4.60 -75.19 -32.87
N SER A 173 4.66 -74.78 -31.60
CA SER A 173 4.95 -75.65 -30.46
C SER A 173 3.68 -75.73 -29.61
N ALA A 174 3.39 -76.91 -29.03
CA ALA A 174 2.30 -77.05 -28.05
C ALA A 174 2.56 -76.28 -26.74
N VAL A 175 3.81 -75.87 -26.50
CA VAL A 175 4.23 -75.09 -25.33
C VAL A 175 4.59 -73.68 -25.77
N LEU A 176 3.86 -72.69 -25.23
CA LEU A 176 4.16 -71.27 -25.37
C LEU A 176 5.32 -70.88 -24.44
N PRO A 177 6.20 -69.95 -24.82
CA PRO A 177 7.22 -69.44 -23.91
C PRO A 177 6.58 -68.58 -22.81
N ASP A 178 7.00 -68.80 -21.56
CA ASP A 178 6.60 -68.00 -20.40
C ASP A 178 7.46 -66.73 -20.22
N LEU A 179 8.55 -66.59 -20.98
CA LEU A 179 9.47 -65.46 -20.93
C LEU A 179 9.98 -65.15 -22.33
N PHE A 180 10.00 -63.87 -22.69
CA PHE A 180 10.64 -63.38 -23.90
C PHE A 180 11.70 -62.35 -23.55
N PHE A 181 12.93 -62.56 -24.03
CA PHE A 181 14.02 -61.60 -23.87
C PHE A 181 14.90 -61.60 -25.11
N ASP A 182 15.22 -60.41 -25.61
CA ASP A 182 16.17 -60.21 -26.70
C ASP A 182 16.90 -58.86 -26.52
N ASP A 183 18.23 -58.94 -26.37
CA ASP A 183 19.16 -57.82 -26.30
C ASP A 183 19.82 -57.53 -27.65
N PHE A 184 19.45 -58.29 -28.70
CA PHE A 184 19.94 -58.22 -30.07
C PHE A 184 21.47 -58.37 -30.25
N GLN A 185 22.20 -58.75 -29.21
CA GLN A 185 23.65 -58.94 -29.26
C GLN A 185 24.05 -60.16 -30.10
N HIS A 186 23.11 -61.09 -30.34
CA HIS A 186 23.32 -62.31 -31.12
C HIS A 186 22.34 -62.41 -32.30
N PRO A 187 22.57 -61.70 -33.43
CA PRO A 187 21.61 -61.56 -34.54
C PRO A 187 21.07 -62.87 -35.13
N GLN A 188 21.88 -63.94 -35.10
CA GLN A 188 21.49 -65.26 -35.60
C GLN A 188 20.46 -65.95 -34.70
N LEU A 189 20.56 -65.75 -33.38
CA LEU A 189 19.61 -66.28 -32.40
C LEU A 189 18.34 -65.42 -32.40
N SER A 190 18.47 -64.09 -32.42
CA SER A 190 17.33 -63.16 -32.50
C SER A 190 16.46 -63.45 -33.74
N ARG A 191 17.04 -63.66 -34.92
CA ARG A 191 16.26 -64.05 -36.13
C ARG A 191 15.47 -65.36 -35.98
N LYS A 192 15.88 -66.25 -35.08
CA LYS A 192 15.14 -67.47 -34.76
C LYS A 192 14.05 -67.17 -33.74
N SER A 193 14.30 -66.37 -32.72
CA SER A 193 13.38 -66.07 -31.62
C SER A 193 12.14 -65.27 -32.04
N TRP A 194 12.28 -64.33 -32.97
CA TRP A 194 11.17 -63.51 -33.46
C TRP A 194 10.32 -64.21 -34.52
N LEU A 195 9.04 -63.84 -34.61
CA LEU A 195 8.13 -64.39 -35.62
C LEU A 195 8.33 -63.69 -36.96
N HIS A 196 8.25 -62.36 -36.97
CA HIS A 196 8.51 -61.51 -38.13
C HIS A 196 9.38 -60.32 -37.75
N LEU A 197 10.38 -60.05 -38.60
CA LEU A 197 11.21 -58.86 -38.56
C LEU A 197 11.20 -58.27 -39.97
N SER A 198 10.30 -57.32 -40.23
CA SER A 198 10.04 -56.71 -41.53
C SER A 198 10.62 -55.31 -41.60
N GLY A 199 11.36 -54.98 -42.67
CA GLY A 199 11.97 -53.65 -42.86
C GLY A 199 13.12 -53.33 -41.89
N SER A 200 13.71 -54.35 -41.27
CA SER A 200 14.67 -54.21 -40.17
C SER A 200 16.05 -54.77 -40.50
N HIS A 201 17.10 -54.14 -39.99
CA HIS A 201 18.47 -54.64 -40.02
C HIS A 201 19.13 -54.49 -38.65
N PHE A 202 20.08 -55.38 -38.35
CA PHE A 202 20.88 -55.27 -37.12
C PHE A 202 21.94 -54.19 -37.33
N SER A 203 22.02 -53.25 -36.40
CA SER A 203 22.96 -52.12 -36.43
C SER A 203 23.72 -52.05 -35.11
N SER A 204 24.85 -51.34 -35.06
CA SER A 204 25.68 -51.16 -33.86
C SER A 204 25.77 -49.68 -33.47
N ARG A 205 25.73 -49.36 -32.18
CA ARG A 205 25.89 -47.97 -31.70
C ARG A 205 27.32 -47.47 -32.01
N SER A 206 27.44 -46.21 -32.42
CA SER A 206 28.66 -45.64 -33.01
C SER A 206 29.86 -45.43 -32.07
N ASN A 207 29.91 -46.07 -30.90
CA ASN A 207 31.08 -46.00 -29.99
C ASN A 207 31.35 -47.27 -29.15
N SER A 208 30.72 -48.41 -29.45
CA SER A 208 31.12 -49.71 -28.89
C SER A 208 30.89 -50.81 -29.91
N SER A 209 31.91 -51.64 -30.18
CA SER A 209 31.84 -52.72 -31.17
C SER A 209 31.02 -53.93 -30.69
N THR A 210 30.28 -53.80 -29.59
CA THR A 210 29.66 -54.91 -28.85
C THR A 210 28.20 -54.64 -28.46
N ASP A 211 27.58 -53.59 -28.98
CA ASP A 211 26.21 -53.19 -28.59
C ASP A 211 25.33 -53.08 -29.84
N ALA A 212 24.73 -54.21 -30.21
CA ALA A 212 23.91 -54.38 -31.41
C ALA A 212 22.42 -54.20 -31.09
N PHE A 213 21.71 -53.43 -31.91
CA PHE A 213 20.27 -53.17 -31.77
C PHE A 213 19.54 -53.37 -33.11
N LEU A 214 18.22 -53.46 -33.06
CA LEU A 214 17.38 -53.61 -34.25
C LEU A 214 17.02 -52.23 -34.83
N SER A 215 17.49 -51.93 -36.03
CA SER A 215 17.25 -50.65 -36.71
C SER A 215 16.29 -50.78 -37.89
N PHE A 216 15.46 -49.75 -38.07
CA PHE A 216 14.48 -49.61 -39.15
C PHE A 216 14.72 -48.27 -39.89
N GLY A 217 14.24 -48.13 -41.11
CA GLY A 217 14.41 -46.89 -41.90
C GLY A 217 15.51 -46.89 -42.96
N ASN A 218 15.75 -48.01 -43.65
CA ASN A 218 16.67 -48.01 -44.81
C ASN A 218 15.94 -47.52 -46.09
N ALA A 219 16.53 -46.57 -46.82
CA ALA A 219 15.93 -45.89 -47.97
C ALA A 219 15.60 -46.82 -49.15
N ASN A 220 16.22 -48.01 -49.21
CA ASN A 220 16.06 -48.96 -50.31
C ASN A 220 14.95 -50.00 -50.09
N GLU A 221 14.27 -50.01 -48.94
CA GLU A 221 13.18 -50.96 -48.64
C GLU A 221 11.83 -50.23 -48.59
N SER A 222 10.92 -50.61 -49.50
CA SER A 222 9.51 -50.21 -49.47
C SER A 222 8.69 -51.32 -48.82
N GLY A 223 7.89 -50.98 -47.79
CA GLY A 223 7.07 -51.96 -47.07
C GLY A 223 6.71 -51.57 -45.65
N LEU A 224 6.00 -52.46 -44.96
CA LEU A 224 5.66 -52.33 -43.54
C LEU A 224 6.89 -52.60 -42.66
N GLU A 225 7.25 -51.63 -41.83
CA GLU A 225 8.30 -51.80 -40.81
C GLU A 225 7.68 -52.33 -39.53
N SER A 226 8.05 -53.56 -39.15
CA SER A 226 7.52 -54.16 -37.93
C SER A 226 8.42 -55.25 -37.34
N ALA A 227 8.42 -55.34 -36.01
CA ALA A 227 8.94 -56.48 -35.26
C ALA A 227 7.80 -57.15 -34.51
N GLU A 228 7.59 -58.44 -34.77
CA GLU A 228 6.53 -59.26 -34.18
C GLU A 228 7.13 -60.42 -33.40
N THR A 229 6.77 -60.51 -32.12
CA THR A 229 7.12 -61.62 -31.25
C THR A 229 6.39 -62.90 -31.66
N ARG A 230 6.81 -64.04 -31.10
CA ARG A 230 5.98 -65.25 -31.11
C ARG A 230 4.85 -65.09 -30.09
N ASP A 231 3.85 -65.96 -30.16
CA ASP A 231 2.81 -65.98 -29.13
C ASP A 231 3.42 -66.41 -27.79
N LEU A 232 3.11 -65.68 -26.73
CA LEU A 232 3.64 -65.86 -25.38
C LEU A 232 2.50 -66.15 -24.41
N HIS A 233 2.79 -66.92 -23.35
CA HIS A 233 1.85 -67.06 -22.23
C HIS A 233 2.08 -65.92 -21.23
N ILE A 234 1.01 -65.20 -20.89
CA ILE A 234 1.07 -64.01 -20.03
C ILE A 234 0.42 -64.32 -18.68
N PHE A 235 1.16 -64.09 -17.60
CA PHE A 235 0.67 -64.25 -16.24
C PHE A 235 0.50 -62.89 -15.53
N PRO A 236 -0.35 -62.82 -14.48
CA PRO A 236 -0.41 -61.66 -13.60
C PRO A 236 0.97 -61.26 -13.05
N GLY A 237 1.22 -59.96 -12.90
CA GLY A 237 2.53 -59.41 -12.51
C GLY A 237 3.59 -59.36 -13.62
N TYR A 238 3.25 -59.69 -14.87
CA TYR A 238 4.16 -59.54 -16.01
C TYR A 238 4.31 -58.07 -16.43
N LEU A 239 5.46 -57.73 -17.01
CA LEU A 239 5.73 -56.43 -17.63
C LEU A 239 6.32 -56.60 -19.03
N LEU A 240 6.04 -55.62 -19.88
CA LEU A 240 6.67 -55.40 -21.19
C LEU A 240 7.67 -54.24 -21.03
N GLN A 241 8.96 -54.53 -21.14
CA GLN A 241 10.03 -53.54 -21.07
C GLN A 241 10.84 -53.56 -22.37
N PHE A 242 11.19 -52.38 -22.90
CA PHE A 242 12.01 -52.25 -24.10
C PHE A 242 12.64 -50.87 -24.18
N GLU A 243 13.74 -50.77 -24.92
CA GLU A 243 14.35 -49.50 -25.27
C GLU A 243 13.99 -49.11 -26.71
N ILE A 244 13.58 -47.86 -26.90
CA ILE A 244 13.21 -47.33 -28.22
C ILE A 244 13.95 -46.03 -28.52
N TYR A 245 14.39 -45.90 -29.77
CA TYR A 245 14.99 -44.69 -30.31
C TYR A 245 14.18 -44.23 -31.51
N LEU A 246 13.76 -42.95 -31.53
CA LEU A 246 13.06 -42.34 -32.68
C LEU A 246 13.77 -41.05 -33.07
N GLU A 247 14.19 -40.95 -34.34
CA GLU A 247 14.87 -39.78 -34.87
C GLU A 247 13.90 -38.59 -35.10
N SER A 248 14.33 -37.37 -34.79
CA SER A 248 13.51 -36.15 -34.87
C SER A 248 12.95 -35.93 -36.29
N GLY A 249 11.62 -35.96 -36.43
CA GLY A 249 10.90 -35.80 -37.70
C GLY A 249 10.52 -37.13 -38.38
N GLY A 250 10.74 -38.28 -37.74
CA GLY A 250 10.23 -39.58 -38.18
C GLY A 250 8.73 -39.80 -37.90
N GLY A 251 8.17 -40.93 -38.33
CA GLY A 251 6.78 -41.31 -38.04
C GLY A 251 6.57 -41.81 -36.60
N LYS A 252 5.32 -41.86 -36.15
CA LYS A 252 4.92 -42.47 -34.86
C LYS A 252 5.18 -43.99 -34.90
N VAL A 253 5.51 -44.62 -33.78
CA VAL A 253 5.64 -46.09 -33.64
C VAL A 253 4.54 -46.61 -32.71
N TRP A 254 3.76 -47.57 -33.20
CA TRP A 254 2.67 -48.19 -32.44
C TRP A 254 3.16 -49.49 -31.82
N VAL A 255 2.91 -49.66 -30.53
CA VAL A 255 3.13 -50.91 -29.80
C VAL A 255 1.79 -51.52 -29.50
N GLU A 256 1.57 -52.68 -30.09
CA GLU A 256 0.27 -53.34 -30.15
C GLU A 256 0.40 -54.80 -29.72
N TYR A 257 -0.69 -55.38 -29.24
CA TYR A 257 -0.81 -56.80 -28.99
C TYR A 257 -1.93 -57.41 -29.81
N SER A 258 -1.84 -58.72 -30.03
CA SER A 258 -2.86 -59.52 -30.68
C SER A 258 -3.23 -60.70 -29.78
N PRO A 259 -4.52 -60.84 -29.40
CA PRO A 259 -5.01 -62.01 -28.66
C PRO A 259 -5.34 -63.20 -29.58
N ASP A 260 -5.34 -63.03 -30.90
CA ASP A 260 -5.87 -63.99 -31.88
C ASP A 260 -4.85 -64.35 -32.98
N TRP A 261 -3.59 -64.54 -32.58
CA TRP A 261 -2.48 -64.98 -33.45
C TRP A 261 -2.14 -64.02 -34.60
N GLY A 262 -2.42 -62.72 -34.44
CA GLY A 262 -2.06 -61.66 -35.37
C GLY A 262 -3.18 -61.23 -36.33
N ASN A 263 -4.42 -61.68 -36.12
CA ASN A 263 -5.56 -61.33 -36.98
C ASN A 263 -6.16 -59.96 -36.61
N ARG A 264 -6.30 -59.66 -35.32
CA ARG A 264 -6.64 -58.34 -34.78
C ARG A 264 -5.48 -57.79 -33.95
N TRP A 265 -5.31 -56.48 -33.98
CA TRP A 265 -4.27 -55.79 -33.23
C TRP A 265 -4.88 -54.63 -32.47
N GLU A 266 -4.54 -54.55 -31.19
CA GLU A 266 -4.98 -53.51 -30.26
C GLU A 266 -3.77 -52.84 -29.65
N LEU A 267 -3.90 -51.57 -29.28
CA LEU A 267 -2.84 -50.90 -28.51
C LEU A 267 -2.66 -51.64 -27.19
N VAL A 268 -1.40 -51.86 -26.80
CA VAL A 268 -1.10 -52.37 -25.46
C VAL A 268 -1.71 -51.44 -24.43
N VAL A 269 -1.55 -50.12 -24.54
CA VAL A 269 -2.27 -49.16 -23.68
C VAL A 269 -3.19 -48.32 -24.55
N GLY A 270 -4.50 -48.52 -24.41
CA GLY A 270 -5.56 -47.87 -25.19
C GLY A 270 -6.30 -46.75 -24.43
N PRO A 271 -7.23 -46.04 -25.08
CA PRO A 271 -7.97 -44.93 -24.46
C PRO A 271 -8.93 -45.36 -23.34
N GLU A 272 -9.63 -46.49 -23.51
CA GLU A 272 -10.62 -46.96 -22.53
C GLU A 272 -9.98 -47.48 -21.22
N THR A 273 -8.73 -47.96 -21.27
CA THR A 273 -7.97 -48.39 -20.08
C THR A 273 -7.34 -47.22 -19.30
N ALA A 274 -7.21 -46.04 -19.91
CA ALA A 274 -6.72 -44.83 -19.24
C ALA A 274 -7.74 -44.22 -18.25
N VAL A 275 -9.02 -44.58 -18.36
CA VAL A 275 -10.11 -44.02 -17.53
C VAL A 275 -10.17 -44.65 -16.13
N GLN A 276 -9.60 -45.85 -15.92
CA GLN A 276 -9.84 -46.62 -14.69
C GLN A 276 -8.75 -46.58 -13.61
N SER A 277 -7.57 -46.00 -13.80
CA SER A 277 -6.70 -45.65 -12.65
C SER A 277 -5.45 -44.81 -12.90
N ARG A 278 -4.99 -44.59 -14.14
CA ARG A 278 -3.84 -43.72 -14.42
C ARG A 278 -4.02 -43.12 -15.82
N MET A 279 -3.99 -41.79 -15.94
CA MET A 279 -3.81 -41.09 -17.22
C MET A 279 -2.37 -41.37 -17.72
N ASP A 280 -2.10 -42.62 -18.10
CA ASP A 280 -0.83 -43.05 -18.66
C ASP A 280 -0.91 -43.08 -20.19
N ARG A 281 0.25 -42.86 -20.82
CA ARG A 281 0.41 -42.71 -22.27
C ARG A 281 -0.23 -43.88 -23.02
N HIS A 282 -0.92 -43.59 -24.13
CA HIS A 282 -1.18 -44.62 -25.14
C HIS A 282 0.15 -45.25 -25.57
N SER A 283 0.12 -46.52 -26.00
CA SER A 283 1.33 -47.23 -26.48
C SER A 283 1.75 -46.79 -27.90
N ILE A 284 1.69 -45.48 -28.15
CA ILE A 284 2.09 -44.78 -29.37
C ILE A 284 3.26 -43.85 -29.03
N TYR A 285 4.41 -44.08 -29.65
CA TYR A 285 5.66 -43.36 -29.35
C TYR A 285 6.00 -42.39 -30.47
N HIS A 286 6.21 -41.14 -30.09
CA HIS A 286 6.51 -40.05 -31.01
C HIS A 286 8.02 -39.74 -31.05
N PRO A 287 8.52 -39.18 -32.16
CA PRO A 287 9.88 -38.67 -32.26
C PRO A 287 10.23 -37.68 -31.17
N HIS A 288 11.44 -37.76 -30.64
CA HIS A 288 11.93 -36.82 -29.62
C HIS A 288 12.94 -35.83 -30.23
N PRO A 289 12.89 -34.53 -29.92
CA PRO A 289 13.84 -33.54 -30.45
C PRO A 289 15.32 -33.79 -30.08
N TRP A 290 15.60 -34.61 -29.07
CA TRP A 290 16.95 -34.82 -28.53
C TRP A 290 17.61 -36.12 -28.96
N MET A 291 16.91 -36.96 -29.74
CA MET A 291 17.49 -38.19 -30.31
C MET A 291 18.20 -39.05 -29.26
N VAL A 292 17.48 -39.45 -28.20
CA VAL A 292 18.00 -40.30 -27.12
C VAL A 292 17.23 -41.62 -27.02
N TRP A 293 17.90 -42.68 -26.58
CA TRP A 293 17.27 -43.95 -26.23
C TRP A 293 16.39 -43.78 -25.00
N ARG A 294 15.18 -44.34 -25.03
CA ARG A 294 14.22 -44.27 -23.93
C ARG A 294 13.85 -45.67 -23.48
N LEU A 295 13.98 -45.94 -22.19
CA LEU A 295 13.49 -47.14 -21.56
C LEU A 295 11.99 -47.01 -21.28
N ILE A 296 11.20 -47.95 -21.82
CA ILE A 296 9.76 -48.05 -21.64
C ILE A 296 9.46 -49.29 -20.81
N THR A 297 8.57 -49.19 -19.82
CA THR A 297 8.10 -50.31 -19.00
C THR A 297 6.59 -50.23 -18.85
N ILE A 298 5.88 -51.28 -19.23
CA ILE A 298 4.41 -51.36 -19.21
C ILE A 298 4.01 -52.59 -18.37
N PRO A 299 3.35 -52.42 -17.21
CA PRO A 299 2.75 -53.55 -16.50
C PRO A 299 1.58 -54.13 -17.31
N LEU A 300 1.58 -55.45 -17.51
CA LEU A 300 0.59 -56.13 -18.35
C LEU A 300 -0.67 -56.59 -17.57
N ASP A 301 -0.58 -56.67 -16.24
CA ASP A 301 -1.62 -57.18 -15.34
C ASP A 301 -2.99 -56.45 -15.44
N PRO A 302 -3.05 -55.09 -15.48
CA PRO A 302 -4.32 -54.39 -15.64
C PRO A 302 -4.75 -54.21 -17.10
N VAL A 303 -3.95 -54.72 -18.06
CA VAL A 303 -4.00 -54.28 -19.45
C VAL A 303 -4.51 -55.35 -20.41
N LEU A 304 -4.23 -56.64 -20.15
CA LEU A 304 -4.51 -57.73 -21.09
C LEU A 304 -5.51 -58.76 -20.50
N PRO A 305 -6.70 -58.94 -21.10
CA PRO A 305 -7.66 -59.95 -20.67
C PRO A 305 -7.31 -61.39 -21.12
N SER A 306 -6.37 -61.56 -22.06
CA SER A 306 -5.98 -62.86 -22.62
C SER A 306 -4.72 -63.43 -21.97
N ARG A 307 -4.71 -64.74 -21.67
CA ARG A 307 -3.52 -65.48 -21.18
C ARG A 307 -2.49 -65.79 -22.27
N GLN A 308 -2.83 -65.50 -23.53
CA GLN A 308 -1.92 -65.62 -24.68
C GLN A 308 -1.93 -64.31 -25.47
N ALA A 309 -0.75 -63.78 -25.75
CA ALA A 309 -0.61 -62.55 -26.53
C ALA A 309 0.62 -62.59 -27.44
N ARG A 310 0.48 -61.97 -28.62
CA ARG A 310 1.59 -61.60 -29.50
C ARG A 310 1.77 -60.10 -29.48
N PHE A 311 3.00 -59.63 -29.32
CA PHE A 311 3.33 -58.21 -29.35
C PHE A 311 3.99 -57.81 -30.66
N ARG A 312 3.68 -56.60 -31.14
CA ARG A 312 4.40 -55.97 -32.25
C ARG A 312 4.73 -54.51 -32.00
N TRP A 313 5.85 -54.09 -32.59
CA TRP A 313 6.21 -52.70 -32.82
C TRP A 313 6.05 -52.44 -34.31
N ARG A 314 5.25 -51.45 -34.70
CA ARG A 314 5.05 -51.12 -36.12
C ARG A 314 5.15 -49.63 -36.40
N GLN A 315 5.55 -49.31 -37.62
CA GLN A 315 5.38 -48.00 -38.24
C GLN A 315 4.64 -48.19 -39.58
N ALA A 316 3.72 -47.29 -39.93
CA ALA A 316 2.96 -47.40 -41.19
C ALA A 316 3.90 -47.39 -42.40
N GLY A 317 3.61 -48.22 -43.41
CA GLY A 317 4.51 -48.44 -44.56
C GLY A 317 4.67 -47.21 -45.46
N ARG A 318 5.91 -46.98 -45.93
CA ARG A 318 6.30 -45.82 -46.75
C ARG A 318 5.73 -45.88 -48.17
N GLY A 319 5.17 -44.77 -48.65
CA GLY A 319 5.04 -44.51 -50.09
C GLY A 319 6.41 -44.20 -50.70
N TRP A 320 6.61 -44.43 -52.00
CA TRP A 320 7.89 -44.31 -52.73
C TRP A 320 8.53 -42.90 -52.76
N LYS A 321 8.11 -41.94 -51.92
CA LYS A 321 8.54 -40.53 -52.00
C LYS A 321 8.89 -39.86 -50.65
N GLU A 322 8.83 -40.55 -49.52
CA GLU A 322 9.23 -39.94 -48.23
C GLU A 322 10.56 -40.52 -47.75
N GLU A 323 11.58 -39.66 -47.60
CA GLU A 323 12.81 -39.98 -46.87
C GLU A 323 12.48 -40.16 -45.39
N GLY A 324 12.07 -41.38 -45.01
CA GLY A 324 11.76 -41.73 -43.63
C GLY A 324 13.02 -41.81 -42.78
N LYS A 325 13.07 -41.00 -41.71
CA LYS A 325 14.12 -41.02 -40.68
C LYS A 325 14.08 -42.30 -39.84
N ARG A 326 15.21 -42.71 -39.27
CA ARG A 326 15.43 -44.04 -38.66
C ARG A 326 14.81 -44.17 -37.27
N TRP A 327 14.40 -45.39 -36.91
CA TRP A 327 14.05 -45.76 -35.53
C TRP A 327 14.71 -47.08 -35.12
N GLY A 328 14.90 -47.29 -33.83
CA GLY A 328 15.61 -48.44 -33.26
C GLY A 328 14.88 -49.07 -32.07
N LEU A 329 15.06 -50.38 -31.91
CA LEU A 329 14.52 -51.19 -30.82
C LEU A 329 15.64 -52.01 -30.18
N ASP A 330 15.68 -52.03 -28.85
CA ASP A 330 16.73 -52.68 -28.07
C ASP A 330 16.17 -53.23 -26.74
N ASN A 331 16.87 -54.16 -26.10
CA ASN A 331 16.58 -54.68 -24.75
C ASN A 331 15.09 -55.05 -24.49
N VAL A 332 14.49 -55.86 -25.36
CA VAL A 332 13.07 -56.25 -25.24
C VAL A 332 12.93 -57.37 -24.21
N TYR A 333 12.11 -57.16 -23.19
CA TYR A 333 11.80 -58.10 -22.11
C TYR A 333 10.28 -58.19 -21.89
N ILE A 334 9.75 -59.42 -21.85
CA ILE A 334 8.35 -59.73 -21.54
C ILE A 334 8.34 -60.87 -20.54
N GLY A 335 8.07 -60.58 -19.28
CA GLY A 335 8.20 -61.55 -18.19
C GLY A 335 7.79 -61.00 -16.82
N PRO A 336 8.03 -61.76 -15.73
CA PRO A 336 7.66 -61.35 -14.37
C PRO A 336 8.39 -60.08 -13.91
N GLY A 337 7.69 -59.25 -13.15
CA GLY A 337 8.26 -58.01 -12.63
C GLY A 337 9.39 -58.21 -11.60
N CYS A 338 10.34 -57.28 -11.60
CA CYS A 338 11.46 -57.28 -10.64
C CYS A 338 11.09 -56.63 -9.29
N PRO A 339 11.81 -56.96 -8.20
CA PRO A 339 11.60 -56.40 -6.86
C PRO A 339 11.75 -54.86 -6.79
N GLY A 340 11.22 -54.25 -5.73
CA GLY A 340 11.38 -52.82 -5.46
C GLY A 340 10.61 -51.91 -6.43
N ASN A 341 9.33 -52.23 -6.68
CA ASN A 341 8.49 -51.55 -7.68
C ASN A 341 9.16 -51.46 -9.06
N GLN A 342 9.55 -52.60 -9.62
CA GLN A 342 10.17 -52.68 -10.95
C GLN A 342 11.47 -51.88 -11.04
N CYS A 343 12.42 -52.15 -10.12
CA CYS A 343 13.72 -51.47 -10.09
C CYS A 343 13.61 -49.94 -9.90
N GLY A 344 12.60 -49.49 -9.15
CA GLY A 344 12.29 -48.07 -8.95
C GLY A 344 11.94 -47.32 -10.25
N GLY A 345 11.66 -48.02 -11.36
CA GLY A 345 11.44 -47.45 -12.69
C GLY A 345 12.69 -46.89 -13.37
N ARG A 346 13.89 -47.16 -12.83
CA ARG A 346 15.16 -46.48 -13.21
C ARG A 346 16.28 -47.46 -13.61
N GLY A 347 15.92 -48.73 -13.82
CA GLY A 347 16.83 -49.79 -14.25
C GLY A 347 16.11 -50.86 -15.07
N LEU A 348 16.90 -51.67 -15.79
CA LEU A 348 16.41 -52.80 -16.57
C LEU A 348 16.12 -53.99 -15.62
N CYS A 349 14.95 -54.61 -15.81
CA CYS A 349 14.59 -55.81 -15.10
C CYS A 349 15.23 -57.02 -15.79
N PHE A 350 16.13 -57.71 -15.09
CA PHE A 350 16.85 -58.85 -15.63
C PHE A 350 16.38 -60.14 -14.96
N GLN A 351 15.79 -61.03 -15.76
CA GLN A 351 15.28 -62.36 -15.37
C GLN A 351 14.26 -62.37 -14.22
N GLY A 352 13.56 -61.26 -13.97
CA GLY A 352 12.51 -61.16 -12.95
C GLY A 352 13.00 -61.16 -11.50
N ASN A 353 14.31 -61.15 -11.24
CA ASN A 353 14.85 -61.22 -9.87
C ASN A 353 16.02 -60.25 -9.61
N SER A 354 16.48 -59.50 -10.61
CA SER A 354 17.61 -58.58 -10.48
C SER A 354 17.42 -57.30 -11.29
N CYS A 355 17.98 -56.20 -10.78
CA CYS A 355 17.88 -54.87 -11.38
C CYS A 355 19.25 -54.40 -11.88
N LEU A 356 19.33 -54.05 -13.16
CA LEU A 356 20.50 -53.40 -13.74
C LEU A 356 20.28 -51.88 -13.73
N CYS A 357 20.90 -51.20 -12.77
CA CYS A 357 20.69 -49.77 -12.55
C CYS A 357 21.48 -48.90 -13.53
N SER A 358 20.88 -47.79 -13.96
CA SER A 358 21.55 -46.74 -14.73
C SER A 358 22.61 -46.02 -13.87
N GLU A 359 23.57 -45.32 -14.52
CA GLU A 359 24.79 -44.84 -13.86
C GLU A 359 24.55 -43.95 -12.63
N ASP A 360 23.46 -43.19 -12.59
CA ASP A 360 23.13 -42.23 -11.50
C ASP A 360 22.40 -42.89 -10.30
N PHE A 361 21.96 -44.14 -10.45
CA PHE A 361 21.05 -44.83 -9.52
C PHE A 361 21.65 -46.12 -8.94
N ARG A 362 22.98 -46.21 -8.81
CA ARG A 362 23.69 -47.43 -8.37
C ARG A 362 23.54 -47.77 -6.88
N ALA A 363 22.73 -47.06 -6.10
CA ALA A 363 22.60 -47.34 -4.66
C ALA A 363 21.61 -48.48 -4.39
N GLY A 364 22.10 -49.59 -3.80
CA GLY A 364 21.30 -50.73 -3.34
C GLY A 364 20.77 -51.65 -4.46
N ASN A 365 20.07 -52.72 -4.07
CA ASN A 365 19.56 -53.76 -4.98
C ASN A 365 18.33 -53.34 -5.81
N PHE A 366 17.81 -52.12 -5.62
CA PHE A 366 16.56 -51.63 -6.22
C PHE A 366 16.71 -50.29 -6.95
N CYS A 367 17.93 -49.88 -7.31
CA CYS A 367 18.24 -48.66 -8.04
C CYS A 367 17.82 -47.36 -7.33
N ALA A 368 18.22 -47.19 -6.06
CA ALA A 368 17.99 -45.97 -5.31
C ALA A 368 18.95 -44.83 -5.74
N SER A 369 18.50 -43.59 -5.58
CA SER A 369 19.26 -42.38 -5.93
C SER A 369 20.50 -42.25 -5.03
N SER A 370 21.67 -42.03 -5.62
CA SER A 370 22.93 -41.79 -4.89
C SER A 370 23.24 -40.30 -4.65
N ILE A 371 22.50 -39.40 -5.31
CA ILE A 371 22.73 -37.95 -5.33
C ILE A 371 21.64 -37.23 -4.48
N PRO A 372 22.01 -36.26 -3.61
CA PRO A 372 21.05 -35.41 -2.90
C PRO A 372 20.22 -34.57 -3.87
N ARG A 373 18.90 -34.54 -3.68
CA ARG A 373 17.94 -33.89 -4.57
C ARG A 373 17.44 -32.58 -3.95
N PRO A 374 17.05 -31.59 -4.78
CA PRO A 374 16.50 -30.34 -4.26
C PRO A 374 15.16 -30.59 -3.56
N SER A 375 14.98 -29.98 -2.39
CA SER A 375 13.75 -30.01 -1.60
C SER A 375 12.77 -28.89 -1.94
N THR A 376 13.23 -27.92 -2.72
CA THR A 376 12.46 -26.80 -3.24
C THR A 376 12.73 -26.66 -4.73
N PHE A 377 11.70 -26.29 -5.49
CA PHE A 377 11.74 -26.11 -6.93
C PHE A 377 11.03 -24.81 -7.29
N ARG A 378 11.74 -23.90 -7.97
CA ARG A 378 11.22 -22.59 -8.40
C ARG A 378 11.60 -22.34 -9.86
N GLU A 379 10.65 -21.91 -10.67
CA GLU A 379 10.90 -21.48 -12.05
C GLU A 379 9.99 -20.32 -12.46
N SER A 380 10.61 -19.24 -12.96
CA SER A 380 9.94 -18.03 -13.48
C SER A 380 10.08 -17.89 -15.01
N PHE A 381 10.81 -18.80 -15.66
CA PHE A 381 11.00 -18.87 -17.12
C PHE A 381 11.70 -17.66 -17.78
N GLN A 382 12.13 -16.65 -17.00
CA GLN A 382 12.80 -15.43 -17.50
C GLN A 382 14.10 -15.72 -18.26
N ASN A 383 14.78 -16.83 -17.93
CA ASN A 383 16.04 -17.26 -18.56
C ASN A 383 15.88 -18.50 -19.45
N GLY A 384 14.65 -18.83 -19.86
CA GLY A 384 14.33 -20.05 -20.61
C GLY A 384 14.43 -21.34 -19.78
N LEU A 385 14.24 -22.50 -20.42
CA LEU A 385 14.24 -23.81 -19.76
C LEU A 385 15.66 -24.35 -19.50
N LYS A 386 15.93 -24.76 -18.25
CA LYS A 386 17.23 -25.32 -17.80
C LYS A 386 17.16 -26.85 -17.63
N ARG A 387 18.20 -27.58 -18.09
CA ARG A 387 18.31 -29.06 -17.95
C ARG A 387 18.39 -29.52 -16.49
N GLU A 388 18.99 -28.71 -15.62
CA GLU A 388 19.05 -29.02 -14.19
C GLU A 388 17.68 -28.96 -13.48
N LYS A 389 16.64 -28.40 -14.11
CA LYS A 389 15.31 -28.24 -13.51
C LYS A 389 14.23 -29.13 -14.14
N PHE A 390 14.29 -29.39 -15.44
CA PHE A 390 13.28 -30.19 -16.14
C PHE A 390 13.90 -31.44 -16.78
N SER A 391 13.19 -32.57 -16.72
CA SER A 391 13.62 -33.84 -17.32
C SER A 391 13.00 -34.10 -18.70
N GLU A 392 11.86 -33.48 -19.00
CA GLU A 392 11.16 -33.60 -20.28
C GLU A 392 10.43 -32.28 -20.58
N TRP A 393 10.57 -31.76 -21.80
CA TRP A 393 9.89 -30.57 -22.29
C TRP A 393 9.79 -30.60 -23.83
N PRO A 394 8.77 -29.98 -24.45
CA PRO A 394 8.58 -30.01 -25.90
C PRO A 394 9.24 -28.79 -26.58
N ARG A 395 9.04 -28.62 -27.89
CA ARG A 395 9.40 -27.38 -28.59
C ARG A 395 8.42 -26.24 -28.23
N GLY A 396 8.49 -25.72 -27.01
CA GLY A 396 7.80 -24.49 -26.58
C GLY A 396 8.72 -23.26 -26.65
N SER A 397 8.14 -22.05 -26.61
CA SER A 397 8.87 -20.77 -26.67
C SER A 397 8.58 -19.94 -25.42
N SER A 398 9.61 -19.24 -24.93
CA SER A 398 9.48 -18.17 -23.93
C SER A 398 9.08 -16.82 -24.54
N GLU A 399 9.16 -16.69 -25.87
CA GLU A 399 8.75 -15.50 -26.61
C GLU A 399 7.41 -15.77 -27.33
N GLY A 400 6.39 -14.95 -27.08
CA GLY A 400 5.09 -15.02 -27.75
C GLY A 400 3.83 -15.13 -26.87
N CYS A 401 3.94 -15.01 -25.54
CA CYS A 401 2.80 -15.11 -24.60
C CYS A 401 1.96 -13.82 -24.45
N GLU A 402 2.00 -12.89 -25.42
CA GLU A 402 1.34 -11.59 -25.29
C GLU A 402 -0.20 -11.75 -25.22
N GLY A 403 -0.77 -11.50 -24.03
CA GLY A 403 -2.21 -11.52 -23.79
C GLY A 403 -2.68 -12.37 -22.60
N VAL A 404 -1.84 -13.31 -22.11
CA VAL A 404 -2.21 -14.20 -20.97
C VAL A 404 -1.55 -13.76 -19.65
N PHE A 405 -0.30 -13.31 -19.68
CA PHE A 405 0.44 -12.80 -18.53
C PHE A 405 1.08 -11.44 -18.83
N GLN A 406 1.22 -10.56 -17.83
CA GLN A 406 2.06 -9.37 -17.91
C GLN A 406 3.52 -9.77 -17.62
N GLY A 407 4.19 -10.45 -18.55
CA GLY A 407 5.57 -10.94 -18.34
C GLY A 407 6.00 -12.05 -19.29
N LEU A 408 7.24 -12.53 -19.14
CA LEU A 408 7.79 -13.70 -19.84
C LEU A 408 7.31 -14.98 -19.13
N GLY A 409 6.43 -15.75 -19.76
CA GLY A 409 6.01 -17.08 -19.30
C GLY A 409 6.39 -18.16 -20.32
N PHE A 410 6.16 -19.43 -20.00
CA PHE A 410 6.38 -20.52 -20.95
C PHE A 410 5.07 -20.89 -21.66
N CYS A 411 5.00 -20.64 -22.97
CA CYS A 411 3.81 -20.90 -23.79
C CYS A 411 3.93 -22.16 -24.63
N PHE A 412 2.82 -22.89 -24.72
CA PHE A 412 2.66 -24.05 -25.60
C PHE A 412 1.71 -23.71 -26.76
N PRO A 413 2.22 -23.52 -27.99
CA PRO A 413 1.38 -23.19 -29.14
C PRO A 413 0.67 -24.41 -29.75
N GLU A 414 -0.55 -24.21 -30.26
CA GLU A 414 -1.46 -25.18 -30.93
C GLU A 414 -0.82 -26.22 -31.87
N SER A 415 0.33 -25.93 -32.49
CA SER A 415 0.94 -26.79 -33.53
C SER A 415 1.69 -28.04 -33.02
N ASN A 416 1.78 -28.25 -31.71
CA ASN A 416 2.56 -29.35 -31.13
C ASN A 416 1.66 -30.46 -30.58
N ASP A 417 1.69 -31.63 -31.23
CA ASP A 417 1.05 -32.90 -30.79
C ASP A 417 1.54 -33.42 -29.41
N HIS A 418 2.52 -32.77 -28.77
CA HIS A 418 3.13 -33.17 -27.49
C HIS A 418 3.35 -31.96 -26.59
N MET A 419 2.45 -31.72 -25.62
CA MET A 419 2.56 -30.66 -24.61
C MET A 419 2.79 -31.27 -23.23
N ILE A 420 4.05 -31.63 -22.94
CA ILE A 420 4.48 -32.26 -21.68
C ILE A 420 5.65 -31.49 -21.08
N LEU A 421 5.54 -31.10 -19.81
CA LEU A 421 6.64 -30.57 -19.02
C LEU A 421 6.78 -31.39 -17.74
N SER A 422 7.94 -32.04 -17.54
CA SER A 422 8.22 -32.84 -16.33
C SER A 422 9.41 -32.28 -15.57
N THR A 423 9.27 -32.15 -14.25
CA THR A 423 10.35 -31.70 -13.36
C THR A 423 11.39 -32.81 -13.16
N ILE A 424 12.62 -32.43 -12.84
CA ILE A 424 13.56 -33.39 -12.23
C ILE A 424 12.96 -33.97 -10.94
N PRO A 425 13.37 -35.17 -10.50
CA PRO A 425 12.84 -35.74 -9.28
C PRO A 425 13.36 -34.97 -8.05
N LEU A 426 12.44 -34.59 -7.16
CA LEU A 426 12.62 -33.74 -5.98
C LEU A 426 12.61 -34.58 -4.68
N ASP A 427 13.15 -34.03 -3.59
CA ASP A 427 12.99 -34.57 -2.24
C ASP A 427 11.85 -33.84 -1.51
N LEU A 428 10.67 -34.48 -1.44
CA LEU A 428 9.49 -33.89 -0.81
C LEU A 428 9.22 -34.46 0.58
N THR A 429 10.16 -35.19 1.18
CA THR A 429 10.01 -35.74 2.55
C THR A 429 9.75 -34.65 3.58
N LYS A 430 10.13 -33.41 3.28
CA LYS A 430 9.95 -32.23 4.15
C LYS A 430 9.04 -31.15 3.56
N ALA A 431 8.49 -31.34 2.36
CA ALA A 431 7.72 -30.32 1.66
C ALA A 431 6.28 -30.23 2.19
N THR A 432 5.77 -29.01 2.39
CA THR A 432 4.45 -28.78 3.02
C THR A 432 3.54 -27.80 2.33
N MET A 433 3.91 -27.14 1.23
CA MET A 433 3.00 -26.12 0.72
C MET A 433 3.11 -25.86 -0.78
N VAL A 434 1.96 -26.09 -1.43
CA VAL A 434 1.55 -25.46 -2.67
C VAL A 434 0.15 -24.94 -2.37
N SER A 435 -0.37 -24.02 -3.18
CA SER A 435 -1.82 -23.79 -3.28
C SER A 435 -2.61 -25.11 -3.54
N LEU A 436 -1.95 -26.24 -3.77
CA LEU A 436 -2.52 -27.59 -3.81
C LEU A 436 -1.84 -28.47 -2.76
N VAL A 437 -2.57 -28.91 -1.73
CA VAL A 437 -2.00 -29.76 -0.67
C VAL A 437 -1.41 -31.04 -1.28
N LEU A 438 -0.11 -31.28 -1.04
CA LEU A 438 0.54 -32.52 -1.47
C LEU A 438 -0.02 -33.71 -0.68
N PRO A 439 -0.53 -34.77 -1.35
CA PRO A 439 -0.94 -36.00 -0.69
C PRO A 439 0.21 -36.62 0.10
N ASP A 440 -0.09 -37.31 1.20
CA ASP A 440 0.94 -37.96 2.03
C ASP A 440 1.76 -38.98 1.23
N GLU A 441 1.15 -39.61 0.22
CA GLU A 441 1.82 -40.55 -0.70
C GLU A 441 2.88 -39.86 -1.58
N ALA A 442 2.77 -38.55 -1.81
CA ALA A 442 3.72 -37.77 -2.61
C ALA A 442 4.90 -37.24 -1.77
N ARG A 443 4.90 -37.43 -0.44
CA ARG A 443 5.96 -36.96 0.47
C ARG A 443 7.14 -37.93 0.56
N THR A 444 7.74 -38.24 -0.58
CA THR A 444 8.80 -39.25 -0.70
C THR A 444 10.02 -38.72 -1.44
N LEU A 445 11.10 -39.51 -1.44
CA LEU A 445 12.31 -39.21 -2.19
C LEU A 445 12.09 -39.50 -3.68
N GLY A 446 12.41 -38.54 -4.54
CA GLY A 446 12.43 -38.72 -5.99
C GLY A 446 11.08 -38.57 -6.69
N VAL A 447 10.24 -37.67 -6.19
CA VAL A 447 8.94 -37.33 -6.78
C VAL A 447 9.12 -36.33 -7.92
N SER A 448 8.53 -36.60 -9.08
CA SER A 448 8.52 -35.68 -10.24
C SER A 448 7.09 -35.23 -10.52
N PHE A 449 6.93 -33.94 -10.84
CA PHE A 449 5.65 -33.40 -11.30
C PHE A 449 5.61 -33.34 -12.81
N ARG A 450 4.46 -33.65 -13.39
CA ARG A 450 4.21 -33.59 -14.83
C ARG A 450 3.00 -32.71 -15.12
N PHE A 451 3.19 -31.73 -15.97
CA PHE A 451 2.14 -30.95 -16.61
C PHE A 451 1.91 -31.57 -18.00
N LEU A 452 0.71 -32.11 -18.23
CA LEU A 452 0.34 -32.84 -19.45
C LEU A 452 -1.04 -32.36 -19.91
N GLN A 453 -1.14 -32.00 -21.20
CA GLN A 453 -2.42 -31.87 -21.87
C GLN A 453 -2.69 -33.14 -22.70
N PRO A 454 -3.69 -33.97 -22.33
CA PRO A 454 -4.03 -35.16 -23.09
C PRO A 454 -4.68 -34.78 -24.44
N GLY A 455 -4.13 -35.27 -25.55
CA GLY A 455 -4.65 -35.03 -26.90
C GLY A 455 -5.24 -36.30 -27.50
N GLU A 456 -6.56 -36.33 -27.73
CA GLU A 456 -7.25 -37.46 -28.38
C GLU A 456 -7.52 -37.25 -29.88
N HIS A 457 -7.44 -36.03 -30.39
CA HIS A 457 -7.70 -35.74 -31.81
C HIS A 457 -6.86 -34.58 -32.32
N GLU A 458 -6.50 -34.62 -33.61
CA GLU A 458 -5.72 -33.62 -34.36
C GLU A 458 -6.37 -32.21 -34.43
N TRP A 459 -7.43 -31.92 -33.64
CA TRP A 459 -8.13 -30.63 -33.66
C TRP A 459 -8.25 -29.97 -32.27
N SER A 460 -7.59 -28.81 -32.16
CA SER A 460 -7.83 -27.67 -31.27
C SER A 460 -8.07 -27.98 -29.79
N ALA A 461 -6.99 -28.14 -29.03
CA ALA A 461 -6.98 -27.83 -27.61
C ALA A 461 -6.29 -26.46 -27.45
N GLY A 462 -6.96 -25.51 -26.81
CA GLY A 462 -6.48 -24.12 -26.75
C GLY A 462 -5.10 -23.97 -26.11
N ASP A 463 -4.41 -22.90 -26.47
CA ASP A 463 -3.10 -22.52 -25.92
C ASP A 463 -3.17 -22.41 -24.39
N TRP A 464 -2.14 -22.94 -23.70
CA TRP A 464 -1.96 -22.77 -22.26
C TRP A 464 -0.52 -22.33 -21.96
N ALA A 465 -0.35 -21.66 -20.83
CA ALA A 465 0.92 -21.11 -20.42
C ALA A 465 1.15 -21.34 -18.92
N LEU A 466 2.42 -21.52 -18.56
CA LEU A 466 2.87 -21.67 -17.18
C LEU A 466 3.83 -20.54 -16.84
N ASP A 467 3.68 -20.03 -15.62
CA ASP A 467 4.59 -19.05 -15.06
C ASP A 467 4.68 -19.22 -13.53
N HIS A 468 5.79 -18.79 -12.93
CA HIS A 468 6.04 -18.79 -11.48
C HIS A 468 5.71 -20.12 -10.76
N VAL A 469 6.25 -21.25 -11.28
CA VAL A 469 6.05 -22.59 -10.67
C VAL A 469 6.88 -22.72 -9.40
N HIS A 470 6.23 -22.96 -8.26
CA HIS A 470 6.88 -23.21 -6.97
C HIS A 470 6.38 -24.52 -6.33
N ILE A 471 7.31 -25.40 -5.97
CA ILE A 471 7.04 -26.68 -5.31
C ILE A 471 8.04 -26.82 -4.16
N GLY A 472 7.56 -26.89 -2.91
CA GLY A 472 8.44 -26.96 -1.73
C GLY A 472 7.73 -26.65 -0.40
N GLY A 473 8.48 -26.25 0.63
CA GLY A 473 7.99 -25.84 1.96
C GLY A 473 8.66 -26.56 3.13
N HIS A 474 8.51 -26.06 4.36
CA HIS A 474 9.04 -26.68 5.59
C HIS A 474 7.94 -27.34 6.43
N LEU A 475 8.18 -28.59 6.89
CA LEU A 475 7.30 -29.34 7.82
C LEU A 475 6.79 -28.58 9.04
N VAL A 476 7.60 -27.65 9.54
CA VAL A 476 7.27 -26.79 10.67
C VAL A 476 7.51 -25.35 10.22
N PRO A 477 6.44 -24.56 10.04
CA PRO A 477 6.54 -23.12 9.81
C PRO A 477 7.43 -22.48 10.88
N PRO A 478 8.33 -21.55 10.53
CA PRO A 478 9.22 -20.96 11.50
C PRO A 478 8.44 -20.18 12.58
N ASN A 479 8.92 -20.26 13.82
CA ASN A 479 8.34 -19.55 14.98
C ASN A 479 8.70 -18.05 15.02
N SER A 480 9.29 -17.52 13.96
CA SER A 480 9.54 -16.10 13.71
C SER A 480 10.13 -15.94 12.30
N PHE A 481 9.83 -14.83 11.63
CA PHE A 481 10.42 -14.46 10.34
C PHE A 481 11.11 -13.11 10.43
N HIS A 482 12.29 -12.96 9.82
CA HIS A 482 13.06 -11.71 9.87
C HIS A 482 13.95 -11.53 8.63
N THR A 483 14.04 -10.30 8.09
CA THR A 483 14.80 -10.01 6.86
C THR A 483 16.24 -9.50 7.04
N GLN A 484 16.72 -9.14 8.24
CA GLN A 484 18.16 -8.83 8.48
C GLN A 484 19.10 -10.02 8.15
N ASP A 485 18.55 -11.23 7.96
CA ASP A 485 19.29 -12.40 7.48
C ASP A 485 19.39 -12.48 5.94
N LEU A 486 18.80 -11.52 5.21
CA LEU A 486 19.07 -11.27 3.78
C LEU A 486 20.47 -10.69 3.59
N GLN A 487 21.51 -11.40 4.02
CA GLN A 487 22.88 -11.03 3.72
C GLN A 487 23.19 -11.37 2.25
N PRO A 488 23.99 -10.54 1.56
CA PRO A 488 24.49 -10.88 0.23
C PRO A 488 25.31 -12.19 0.29
N GLU A 489 25.15 -13.07 -0.69
CA GLU A 489 25.95 -14.29 -0.76
C GLU A 489 27.43 -13.94 -0.88
N VAL A 490 28.23 -14.44 0.06
CA VAL A 490 29.70 -14.35 0.00
C VAL A 490 30.19 -15.65 -0.61
N GLN A 491 30.69 -15.60 -1.85
CA GLN A 491 31.29 -16.78 -2.48
C GLN A 491 32.57 -17.20 -1.76
N SER A 492 32.96 -18.47 -1.94
CA SER A 492 34.17 -19.06 -1.35
C SER A 492 35.47 -18.35 -1.74
N ASP A 493 35.45 -17.47 -2.74
CA ASP A 493 36.57 -16.64 -3.19
C ASP A 493 36.61 -15.23 -2.54
N GLY A 494 35.66 -14.92 -1.65
CA GLY A 494 35.55 -13.64 -0.95
C GLY A 494 34.84 -12.53 -1.72
N ARG A 495 34.26 -12.81 -2.91
CA ARG A 495 33.40 -11.86 -3.61
C ARG A 495 32.01 -11.81 -2.98
N ILE A 496 31.55 -10.58 -2.74
CA ILE A 496 30.19 -10.29 -2.25
C ILE A 496 29.31 -10.08 -3.48
N ILE A 497 28.36 -10.99 -3.72
CA ILE A 497 27.38 -10.84 -4.80
C ILE A 497 26.17 -10.10 -4.21
N TYR A 498 25.94 -8.88 -4.69
CA TYR A 498 24.72 -8.16 -4.33
C TYR A 498 23.53 -8.80 -5.05
N PRO A 499 22.33 -8.81 -4.44
CA PRO A 499 21.14 -9.41 -5.05
C PRO A 499 20.79 -8.87 -6.45
N GLU A 500 21.27 -7.68 -6.80
CA GLU A 500 21.11 -7.06 -8.14
C GLU A 500 21.81 -7.83 -9.27
N ASP A 501 22.88 -8.57 -8.96
CA ASP A 501 23.69 -9.31 -9.94
C ASP A 501 23.23 -10.77 -10.11
N ASN A 502 22.26 -11.22 -9.32
CA ASN A 502 21.71 -12.58 -9.36
C ASN A 502 20.18 -12.55 -9.59
N PRO A 503 19.70 -12.69 -10.85
CA PRO A 503 18.27 -12.75 -11.15
C PRO A 503 17.55 -13.96 -10.52
N ASP A 504 18.30 -14.94 -10.01
CA ASP A 504 17.81 -16.12 -9.27
C ASP A 504 17.97 -15.96 -7.73
N TYR A 505 18.17 -14.75 -7.19
CA TYR A 505 18.24 -14.53 -5.73
C TYR A 505 16.95 -14.98 -5.05
N THR A 506 16.97 -16.19 -4.51
CA THR A 506 15.80 -16.90 -3.98
C THR A 506 15.97 -17.02 -2.48
N ASN A 507 15.35 -16.12 -1.72
CA ASN A 507 15.15 -16.36 -0.30
C ASN A 507 14.07 -17.45 -0.16
N GLU A 508 14.38 -18.57 0.50
CA GLU A 508 13.45 -19.68 0.75
C GLU A 508 12.14 -19.22 1.42
N PHE A 509 12.19 -18.14 2.19
CA PHE A 509 11.08 -17.61 2.97
C PHE A 509 10.26 -16.52 2.27
N LEU A 510 10.67 -16.02 1.10
CA LEU A 510 9.97 -14.98 0.34
C LEU A 510 9.66 -15.43 -1.09
N SER A 511 8.48 -15.06 -1.57
CA SER A 511 8.04 -15.17 -2.95
C SER A 511 7.88 -13.77 -3.53
N MET A 512 8.47 -13.53 -4.71
CA MET A 512 8.59 -12.21 -5.33
C MET A 512 8.11 -12.29 -6.78
N VAL A 513 7.11 -11.47 -7.13
CA VAL A 513 6.62 -11.31 -8.51
C VAL A 513 6.79 -9.84 -8.88
N ASP A 514 7.58 -9.55 -9.92
CA ASP A 514 7.96 -8.19 -10.34
C ASP A 514 8.57 -7.31 -9.22
N VAL A 515 9.24 -7.96 -8.25
CA VAL A 515 9.98 -7.33 -7.14
C VAL A 515 11.44 -7.73 -7.23
N LYS A 516 12.35 -6.76 -7.05
CA LYS A 516 13.80 -6.98 -7.06
C LYS A 516 14.42 -6.59 -5.73
N ALA A 517 15.43 -7.32 -5.29
CA ALA A 517 16.27 -6.92 -4.17
C ALA A 517 17.37 -5.98 -4.69
N VAL A 518 17.40 -4.75 -4.18
CA VAL A 518 18.35 -3.69 -4.57
C VAL A 518 19.15 -3.20 -3.36
N ASN A 519 20.33 -2.65 -3.60
CA ASN A 519 21.18 -2.05 -2.58
C ASN A 519 20.86 -0.55 -2.43
N GLY A 520 19.75 -0.30 -1.75
CA GLY A 520 19.29 1.03 -1.38
C GLY A 520 18.18 1.57 -2.26
N TYR A 521 17.28 2.32 -1.62
CA TYR A 521 16.11 2.94 -2.23
C TYR A 521 15.72 4.17 -1.41
N CYS A 522 15.24 5.24 -2.06
CA CYS A 522 14.91 6.53 -1.43
C CYS A 522 15.99 7.08 -0.47
N ASN A 523 17.23 7.21 -0.96
CA ASN A 523 18.38 7.74 -0.23
C ASN A 523 18.81 6.98 1.04
N GLU A 524 18.26 5.79 1.30
CA GLU A 524 18.79 4.88 2.32
C GLU A 524 19.46 3.68 1.67
N SER A 525 20.65 3.32 2.15
CA SER A 525 21.39 2.12 1.74
C SER A 525 20.87 0.86 2.45
N GLY A 526 21.27 -0.31 1.94
CA GLY A 526 20.90 -1.62 2.48
C GLY A 526 19.94 -2.41 1.59
N VAL A 527 19.89 -3.73 1.79
CA VAL A 527 19.07 -4.65 0.99
C VAL A 527 17.60 -4.28 1.13
N THR A 528 16.99 -3.89 0.02
CA THR A 528 15.61 -3.41 -0.05
C THR A 528 14.86 -4.14 -1.15
N LEU A 529 13.64 -4.57 -0.87
CA LEU A 529 12.77 -5.23 -1.84
C LEU A 529 11.92 -4.17 -2.54
N VAL A 530 12.16 -3.95 -3.83
CA VAL A 530 11.56 -2.86 -4.61
C VAL A 530 10.66 -3.41 -5.72
N GLY A 531 9.42 -2.93 -5.76
CA GLY A 531 8.51 -3.10 -6.89
C GLY A 531 8.66 -1.96 -7.89
N HIS A 532 8.79 -2.29 -9.17
CA HIS A 532 8.95 -1.30 -10.26
C HIS A 532 7.61 -0.73 -10.75
N GLU A 533 7.69 0.44 -11.38
CA GLU A 533 6.54 1.17 -11.95
C GLU A 533 5.89 0.41 -13.12
N GLY A 534 4.57 0.51 -13.26
CA GLY A 534 3.78 -0.01 -14.37
C GLY A 534 3.34 -1.48 -14.25
N LEU A 535 3.92 -2.25 -13.33
CA LEU A 535 3.65 -3.68 -13.16
C LEU A 535 2.87 -3.98 -11.87
N ARG A 536 2.22 -5.15 -11.84
CA ARG A 536 1.61 -5.70 -10.63
C ARG A 536 2.69 -6.38 -9.78
N ALA A 537 3.35 -5.58 -8.93
CA ALA A 537 4.37 -6.09 -8.02
C ALA A 537 3.77 -6.73 -6.76
N VAL A 538 4.22 -7.95 -6.44
CA VAL A 538 3.76 -8.74 -5.30
C VAL A 538 4.95 -9.30 -4.52
N LEU A 539 4.96 -9.04 -3.21
CA LEU A 539 5.89 -9.63 -2.25
C LEU A 539 5.10 -10.46 -1.23
N GLU A 540 5.35 -11.76 -1.18
CA GLU A 540 4.65 -12.74 -0.33
C GLU A 540 5.63 -13.46 0.60
N THR A 541 5.22 -13.73 1.83
CA THR A 541 5.98 -14.56 2.76
C THR A 541 5.60 -16.03 2.62
N SER A 542 6.55 -16.91 2.96
CA SER A 542 6.25 -18.27 3.38
C SER A 542 5.35 -18.26 4.63
N ALA A 543 4.69 -19.39 4.89
CA ALA A 543 3.83 -19.53 6.05
C ALA A 543 4.63 -19.46 7.36
N VAL A 544 4.11 -18.73 8.34
CA VAL A 544 4.69 -18.50 9.67
C VAL A 544 3.69 -18.99 10.73
N ASP A 545 4.18 -19.64 11.81
CA ASP A 545 3.34 -20.02 12.95
C ASP A 545 3.05 -18.78 13.82
N VAL A 546 1.96 -18.08 13.54
CA VAL A 546 1.62 -16.81 14.20
C VAL A 546 0.72 -17.05 15.40
N LYS A 547 1.07 -16.48 16.56
CA LYS A 547 0.25 -16.52 17.78
C LYS A 547 -0.39 -15.15 18.06
N PRO A 548 -1.53 -15.11 18.80
CA PRO A 548 -2.15 -13.86 19.19
C PRO A 548 -1.18 -12.98 20.00
N GLY A 549 -1.14 -11.68 19.70
CA GLY A 549 -0.25 -10.71 20.37
C GLY A 549 1.15 -10.62 19.78
N TRP A 550 1.45 -11.35 18.70
CA TRP A 550 2.69 -11.19 17.94
C TRP A 550 2.75 -9.83 17.24
N MET A 551 3.96 -9.38 16.90
CA MET A 551 4.17 -8.14 16.18
C MET A 551 4.65 -8.40 14.76
N LEU A 552 4.05 -7.69 13.80
CA LEU A 552 4.54 -7.51 12.44
C LEU A 552 5.13 -6.10 12.35
N GLN A 553 6.44 -6.00 12.12
CA GLN A 553 7.16 -4.74 11.97
C GLN A 553 7.86 -4.70 10.61
N PHE A 554 7.80 -3.57 9.90
CA PHE A 554 8.50 -3.38 8.62
C PHE A 554 8.66 -1.89 8.31
N ARG A 555 9.65 -1.56 7.48
CA ARG A 555 9.79 -0.22 6.89
C ARG A 555 9.35 -0.24 5.45
N PHE A 556 8.64 0.81 5.03
CA PHE A 556 8.25 0.97 3.63
C PHE A 556 8.42 2.41 3.14
N ALA A 557 8.55 2.57 1.84
CA ALA A 557 8.55 3.86 1.14
C ALA A 557 7.81 3.72 -0.20
N ILE A 558 7.11 4.79 -0.62
CA ILE A 558 6.36 4.81 -1.89
C ILE A 558 6.68 6.12 -2.61
N GLY A 559 7.31 6.06 -3.80
CA GLY A 559 7.65 7.25 -4.59
C GLY A 559 8.62 8.22 -3.89
N CYS A 560 9.35 7.77 -2.88
CA CYS A 560 10.37 8.51 -2.12
C CYS A 560 9.95 9.86 -1.51
N GLY A 561 8.65 10.12 -1.36
CA GLY A 561 8.16 11.40 -0.86
C GLY A 561 8.14 12.54 -1.90
N TRP A 562 8.33 12.27 -3.19
CA TRP A 562 8.34 13.29 -4.25
C TRP A 562 6.97 13.40 -4.93
N GLY A 563 6.42 14.63 -4.99
CA GLY A 563 5.19 14.98 -5.70
C GLY A 563 3.94 15.10 -4.80
N GLN A 564 3.48 16.32 -4.54
CA GLN A 564 2.28 16.60 -3.72
C GLN A 564 0.94 16.23 -4.39
N GLN A 565 0.95 15.74 -5.63
CA GLN A 565 -0.25 15.55 -6.44
C GLN A 565 -0.23 14.20 -7.16
N TRP A 566 -0.51 13.12 -6.45
CA TRP A 566 -0.84 11.86 -7.10
C TRP A 566 -2.18 11.34 -6.58
N ALA A 567 -3.23 11.69 -7.33
CA ALA A 567 -4.56 11.10 -7.22
C ALA A 567 -4.59 9.73 -7.92
N GLY A 568 -3.67 8.83 -7.57
CA GLY A 568 -3.63 7.47 -8.11
C GLY A 568 -4.62 6.56 -7.39
N HIS A 569 -5.41 5.78 -8.15
CA HIS A 569 -6.34 4.75 -7.63
C HIS A 569 -5.64 3.51 -7.05
N HIS A 570 -4.30 3.49 -7.02
CA HIS A 570 -3.52 2.32 -6.66
C HIS A 570 -2.70 2.60 -5.41
N ALA A 571 -2.78 1.68 -4.45
CA ALA A 571 -2.17 1.79 -3.13
C ALA A 571 -1.45 0.48 -2.81
N LEU A 572 -0.41 0.57 -1.98
CA LEU A 572 0.25 -0.60 -1.44
C LEU A 572 -0.67 -1.24 -0.40
N ARG A 573 -1.13 -2.47 -0.66
CA ARG A 573 -2.00 -3.22 0.25
C ARG A 573 -1.17 -4.21 1.03
N LEU A 574 -1.43 -4.26 2.33
CA LEU A 574 -0.86 -5.27 3.21
C LEU A 574 -1.95 -6.23 3.65
N GLU A 575 -1.78 -7.49 3.26
CA GLU A 575 -2.77 -8.56 3.35
C GLU A 575 -2.19 -9.80 4.05
N TYR A 576 -3.07 -10.66 4.54
CA TYR A 576 -2.74 -11.98 5.08
C TYR A 576 -3.65 -13.07 4.50
N SER A 577 -3.16 -14.30 4.51
CA SER A 577 -3.90 -15.51 4.13
C SER A 577 -3.71 -16.60 5.20
N LEU A 578 -4.79 -17.33 5.48
CA LEU A 578 -4.81 -18.49 6.37
C LEU A 578 -4.94 -19.82 5.59
N ASP A 579 -5.10 -19.72 4.27
CA ASP A 579 -5.43 -20.82 3.35
C ASP A 579 -4.40 -20.90 2.22
N HIS A 580 -3.13 -20.69 2.53
CA HIS A 580 -2.02 -20.89 1.59
C HIS A 580 -2.10 -20.02 0.31
N GLY A 581 -2.63 -18.81 0.44
CA GLY A 581 -2.72 -17.83 -0.64
C GLY A 581 -3.96 -17.94 -1.53
N PHE A 582 -4.93 -18.80 -1.21
CA PHE A 582 -6.21 -18.87 -1.94
C PHE A 582 -7.06 -17.62 -1.73
N THR A 583 -7.20 -17.17 -0.48
CA THR A 583 -7.91 -15.95 -0.14
C THR A 583 -7.01 -15.00 0.64
N TRP A 584 -7.11 -13.72 0.31
CA TRP A 584 -6.31 -12.67 0.92
C TRP A 584 -7.23 -11.65 1.58
N ASN A 585 -6.90 -11.30 2.81
CA ASN A 585 -7.63 -10.37 3.64
C ASN A 585 -6.71 -9.25 4.10
N LEU A 586 -7.19 -8.02 4.15
CA LEU A 586 -6.41 -6.93 4.75
C LEU A 586 -6.13 -7.26 6.23
N ILE A 587 -4.89 -7.04 6.69
CA ILE A 587 -4.50 -7.26 8.10
C ILE A 587 -5.39 -6.43 9.02
N GLN A 588 -5.59 -5.15 8.71
CA GLN A 588 -6.63 -4.35 9.33
C GLN A 588 -7.67 -4.04 8.27
N ARG A 589 -8.92 -4.41 8.53
CA ARG A 589 -10.06 -4.04 7.68
C ARG A 589 -10.55 -2.66 8.09
N HIS A 590 -11.09 -1.91 7.13
CA HIS A 590 -11.76 -0.66 7.43
C HIS A 590 -12.88 -0.92 8.42
N CYS A 591 -12.88 -0.20 9.53
CA CYS A 591 -14.02 -0.20 10.41
C CYS A 591 -14.54 1.22 10.69
N PRO A 592 -15.67 1.60 10.07
CA PRO A 592 -16.34 2.86 10.33
C PRO A 592 -17.16 2.80 11.62
N THR A 593 -17.47 3.96 12.17
CA THR A 593 -18.31 4.14 13.35
C THR A 593 -19.71 3.56 13.16
N GLY A 594 -20.25 2.93 14.21
CA GLY A 594 -21.65 2.48 14.27
C GLY A 594 -21.93 1.02 13.88
N GLY A 595 -20.92 0.26 13.42
CA GLY A 595 -21.08 -1.17 13.15
C GLY A 595 -21.09 -2.02 14.43
N LEU A 596 -22.12 -2.86 14.62
CA LEU A 596 -22.29 -3.82 15.73
C LEU A 596 -21.07 -4.77 15.96
N SER A 597 -20.12 -4.81 15.03
CA SER A 597 -18.99 -5.75 15.01
C SER A 597 -17.64 -5.14 15.46
N CYS A 598 -17.52 -3.80 15.58
CA CYS A 598 -16.22 -3.17 15.87
C CYS A 598 -16.16 -2.43 17.20
N LYS A 599 -15.09 -2.68 17.95
CA LYS A 599 -14.81 -2.03 19.24
C LYS A 599 -14.22 -0.62 19.10
N SER A 600 -13.51 -0.32 18.00
CA SER A 600 -12.89 0.99 17.76
C SER A 600 -12.70 1.29 16.26
N PRO A 601 -12.71 2.57 15.84
CA PRO A 601 -12.41 2.99 14.47
C PRO A 601 -11.01 2.57 14.04
N ARG A 602 -10.87 1.96 12.86
CA ARG A 602 -9.57 1.51 12.29
C ARG A 602 -9.48 1.81 10.80
N THR A 603 -8.32 2.28 10.36
CA THR A 603 -7.97 2.36 8.93
C THR A 603 -7.70 0.97 8.38
N PRO A 604 -8.04 0.73 7.10
CA PRO A 604 -7.54 -0.45 6.42
C PRO A 604 -6.01 -0.38 6.24
N THR A 605 -5.32 -1.52 6.15
CA THR A 605 -3.88 -1.59 5.84
C THR A 605 -3.61 -1.34 4.34
N VAL A 606 -3.95 -0.13 3.89
CA VAL A 606 -3.84 0.35 2.52
C VAL A 606 -3.12 1.69 2.53
N TYR A 607 -1.94 1.75 1.92
CA TYR A 607 -1.05 2.92 1.98
C TYR A 607 -1.02 3.65 0.64
N TYR A 608 -1.54 4.88 0.65
CA TYR A 608 -1.58 5.77 -0.51
C TYR A 608 -0.34 6.67 -0.55
N GLY A 609 0.49 6.53 -1.59
CA GLY A 609 1.70 7.34 -1.76
C GLY A 609 1.44 8.84 -2.00
N PRO A 610 2.49 9.67 -1.91
CA PRO A 610 3.88 9.29 -1.64
C PRO A 610 4.20 9.17 -0.13
N PHE A 611 5.10 8.25 0.20
CA PHE A 611 5.64 8.05 1.55
C PHE A 611 7.18 8.06 1.52
N GLN A 612 7.79 8.77 2.47
CA GLN A 612 9.19 8.55 2.84
C GLN A 612 9.31 7.27 3.68
N TRP A 613 10.54 6.84 3.96
CA TRP A 613 10.79 5.69 4.82
C TRP A 613 10.05 5.81 6.15
N THR A 614 9.04 4.96 6.32
CA THR A 614 8.14 4.95 7.47
C THR A 614 8.19 3.58 8.13
N LEU A 615 8.38 3.54 9.44
CA LEU A 615 8.34 2.31 10.23
C LEU A 615 6.91 2.03 10.69
N VAL A 616 6.40 0.85 10.36
CA VAL A 616 5.08 0.38 10.74
C VAL A 616 5.25 -0.81 11.67
N THR A 617 4.53 -0.77 12.80
CA THR A 617 4.45 -1.89 13.75
C THR A 617 2.98 -2.21 14.02
N ILE A 618 2.56 -3.45 13.75
CA ILE A 618 1.19 -3.93 13.93
C ILE A 618 1.21 -5.09 14.92
N ILE A 619 0.36 -5.01 15.96
CA ILE A 619 0.09 -6.15 16.85
C ILE A 619 -1.00 -7.01 16.22
N LEU A 620 -0.68 -8.27 15.98
CA LEU A 620 -1.54 -9.27 15.34
C LEU A 620 -2.55 -9.83 16.36
N ASP A 621 -3.81 -9.88 15.97
CA ASP A 621 -4.92 -10.38 16.79
C ASP A 621 -5.26 -11.85 16.48
N GLU A 622 -6.31 -12.37 17.11
CA GLU A 622 -6.73 -13.76 16.92
C GLU A 622 -7.14 -14.07 15.46
N GLN A 623 -7.51 -13.08 14.65
CA GLN A 623 -7.91 -13.33 13.26
C GLN A 623 -6.73 -13.67 12.36
N GLN A 624 -5.52 -13.21 12.70
CA GLN A 624 -4.30 -13.53 11.94
C GLN A 624 -3.50 -14.70 12.54
N ALA A 625 -3.93 -15.23 13.69
CA ALA A 625 -3.24 -16.30 14.38
C ALA A 625 -3.57 -17.66 13.76
N SER A 626 -2.57 -18.30 13.16
CA SER A 626 -2.64 -19.67 12.63
C SER A 626 -1.23 -20.24 12.55
N GLY A 627 -1.13 -21.57 12.60
CA GLY A 627 0.13 -22.29 12.39
C GLY A 627 0.71 -22.10 10.98
N SER A 628 -0.01 -21.48 10.05
CA SER A 628 0.39 -21.32 8.66
C SER A 628 -0.02 -19.99 8.02
N THR A 629 0.09 -18.88 8.75
CA THR A 629 -0.28 -17.54 8.24
C THR A 629 0.75 -17.03 7.24
N GLN A 630 0.30 -16.52 6.09
CA GLN A 630 1.13 -15.84 5.10
C GLN A 630 0.79 -14.35 5.03
N PHE A 631 1.79 -13.52 4.70
CA PHE A 631 1.62 -12.07 4.53
C PHE A 631 2.01 -11.64 3.13
N ARG A 632 1.37 -10.57 2.63
CA ARG A 632 1.60 -10.04 1.30
C ARG A 632 1.57 -8.53 1.25
N TRP A 633 2.57 -7.96 0.58
CA TRP A 633 2.57 -6.58 0.10
C TRP A 633 2.28 -6.62 -1.40
N MET A 634 1.15 -6.09 -1.81
CA MET A 634 0.71 -6.12 -3.20
C MET A 634 0.32 -4.74 -3.69
N HIS A 635 0.76 -4.43 -4.89
CA HIS A 635 0.37 -3.22 -5.59
C HIS A 635 -0.28 -3.60 -6.94
N PRO A 636 -1.53 -3.21 -7.24
CA PRO A 636 -2.29 -3.68 -8.40
C PRO A 636 -1.86 -3.09 -9.77
N GLY A 637 -0.68 -2.48 -9.85
CA GLY A 637 -0.22 -1.65 -10.98
C GLY A 637 0.39 -0.36 -10.45
N ALA A 638 1.69 -0.37 -10.16
CA ALA A 638 2.39 0.70 -9.45
C ALA A 638 2.55 1.97 -10.30
N PRO A 639 1.92 3.13 -9.97
CA PRO A 639 2.20 4.40 -10.65
C PRO A 639 3.53 5.01 -10.20
N SER A 640 4.15 4.43 -9.17
CA SER A 640 5.46 4.81 -8.66
C SER A 640 6.10 3.58 -8.03
N SER A 641 7.43 3.49 -8.07
CA SER A 641 8.14 2.43 -7.35
C SER A 641 7.82 2.47 -5.85
N TRP A 642 7.91 1.32 -5.21
CA TRP A 642 7.77 1.17 -3.76
C TRP A 642 8.84 0.22 -3.23
N GLY A 643 9.26 0.43 -1.98
CA GLY A 643 10.29 -0.38 -1.34
C GLY A 643 9.84 -0.84 0.05
N VAL A 644 10.18 -2.08 0.40
CA VAL A 644 9.97 -2.67 1.74
C VAL A 644 11.29 -3.27 2.26
N LYS A 645 11.59 -3.06 3.54
CA LYS A 645 12.74 -3.67 4.24
C LYS A 645 12.45 -3.85 5.74
N ASP A 646 13.37 -4.52 6.45
CA ASP A 646 13.31 -4.78 7.89
C ASP A 646 12.00 -5.44 8.35
N ILE A 647 11.52 -6.43 7.61
CA ILE A 647 10.33 -7.21 7.96
C ILE A 647 10.69 -8.11 9.15
N TYR A 648 9.93 -8.00 10.23
CA TYR A 648 9.94 -8.85 11.41
C TYR A 648 8.53 -9.34 11.69
N ILE A 649 8.37 -10.64 11.87
CA ILE A 649 7.13 -11.29 12.30
C ILE A 649 7.50 -12.21 13.46
N GLY A 650 7.06 -11.89 14.68
CA GLY A 650 7.45 -12.69 15.84
C GLY A 650 6.87 -12.19 17.15
N PRO A 651 7.34 -12.75 18.28
CA PRO A 651 6.96 -12.29 19.61
C PRO A 651 7.23 -10.79 19.80
N PRO A 652 6.40 -10.08 20.60
CA PRO A 652 6.57 -8.65 20.78
C PRO A 652 7.85 -8.33 21.57
N CYS A 653 8.66 -7.42 21.05
CA CYS A 653 9.73 -6.78 21.81
C CYS A 653 9.15 -5.86 22.91
N PRO A 654 9.94 -5.51 23.94
CA PRO A 654 9.55 -4.56 24.98
C PRO A 654 8.98 -3.26 24.37
N LEU A 655 7.72 -2.94 24.70
CA LEU A 655 6.98 -1.78 24.17
C LEU A 655 6.90 -1.70 22.62
N GLY A 656 7.09 -2.81 21.89
CA GLY A 656 7.22 -2.77 20.43
C GLY A 656 8.37 -1.88 19.94
N CYS A 657 9.42 -1.73 20.77
CA CYS A 657 10.52 -0.79 20.55
C CYS A 657 10.06 0.66 20.38
N SER A 658 8.92 1.00 20.96
CA SER A 658 8.24 2.31 20.87
C SER A 658 8.14 2.83 19.43
N ASN A 659 8.10 1.95 18.42
CA ASN A 659 8.22 2.27 17.00
C ASN A 659 9.40 3.20 16.63
N ARG A 660 10.46 3.18 17.45
CA ARG A 660 11.69 3.98 17.32
C ARG A 660 12.92 3.10 17.30
N GLY A 661 12.73 1.85 16.92
CA GLY A 661 13.76 0.84 16.87
C GLY A 661 13.23 -0.43 16.24
N LEU A 662 14.16 -1.26 15.82
CA LEU A 662 13.87 -2.57 15.23
C LEU A 662 13.95 -3.65 16.31
N CYS A 663 13.05 -4.62 16.25
CA CYS A 663 13.08 -5.78 17.14
C CYS A 663 14.08 -6.83 16.62
N SER A 664 14.99 -7.30 17.48
CA SER A 664 15.99 -8.30 17.12
C SER A 664 15.57 -9.72 17.53
N VAL A 665 15.62 -10.67 16.60
CA VAL A 665 15.24 -12.09 16.80
C VAL A 665 16.14 -12.80 17.80
N SER A 666 17.46 -12.57 17.75
CA SER A 666 18.45 -13.33 18.51
C SER A 666 18.45 -13.03 20.00
N SER A 667 17.93 -11.86 20.39
CA SER A 667 18.01 -11.37 21.78
C SER A 667 16.68 -10.86 22.34
N GLN A 668 15.61 -10.79 21.53
CA GLN A 668 14.32 -10.15 21.90
C GLN A 668 14.52 -8.74 22.49
N ARG A 669 15.51 -8.01 21.96
CA ARG A 669 15.86 -6.65 22.36
C ARG A 669 15.65 -5.68 21.21
N CYS A 670 15.45 -4.42 21.57
CA CYS A 670 15.28 -3.34 20.62
C CYS A 670 16.62 -2.71 20.23
N THR A 671 16.84 -2.54 18.93
CA THR A 671 17.92 -1.70 18.39
C THR A 671 17.34 -0.33 18.05
N CYS A 672 17.64 0.66 18.89
CA CYS A 672 17.04 1.99 18.79
C CYS A 672 17.61 2.80 17.62
N SER A 673 16.76 3.64 17.03
CA SER A 673 17.16 4.66 16.07
C SER A 673 18.03 5.73 16.75
N THR A 674 18.73 6.50 15.93
CA THR A 674 19.54 7.62 16.40
C THR A 674 18.69 8.57 17.25
N GLU A 675 19.24 9.01 18.38
CA GLU A 675 18.60 9.89 19.38
C GLU A 675 17.64 9.22 20.38
N PHE A 676 17.39 7.90 20.26
CA PHE A 676 16.58 7.14 21.21
C PHE A 676 17.38 6.06 21.93
N TYR A 677 17.07 5.82 23.20
CA TYR A 677 17.72 4.82 24.04
C TYR A 677 16.77 4.17 25.06
N GLY A 678 17.29 3.19 25.80
CA GLY A 678 16.54 2.39 26.77
C GLY A 678 16.09 1.04 26.21
N HIS A 679 15.53 0.19 27.09
CA HIS A 679 15.20 -1.20 26.77
C HIS A 679 14.12 -1.36 25.66
N GLY A 680 13.25 -0.35 25.52
CA GLY A 680 12.22 -0.28 24.47
C GLY A 680 12.30 0.98 23.60
N CYS A 681 13.45 1.66 23.52
CA CYS A 681 13.65 2.90 22.73
C CYS A 681 12.71 4.06 23.08
N GLN A 682 12.37 4.13 24.37
CA GLN A 682 11.36 5.06 24.90
C GLN A 682 11.92 6.42 25.30
N PHE A 683 13.23 6.54 25.54
CA PHE A 683 13.85 7.75 26.06
C PHE A 683 14.59 8.51 24.97
N SER A 684 14.54 9.85 25.03
CA SER A 684 15.35 10.77 24.24
C SER A 684 15.49 12.08 25.00
N ASP A 685 16.68 12.67 24.96
CA ASP A 685 16.98 13.91 25.69
C ASP A 685 16.66 15.18 24.87
N ARG A 686 16.14 15.03 23.63
CA ARG A 686 15.94 16.13 22.66
C ARG A 686 14.47 16.38 22.30
N LEU A 687 13.52 15.76 23.00
CA LEU A 687 12.10 15.91 22.67
C LEU A 687 11.58 17.31 23.00
N PRO A 688 10.82 17.96 22.10
CA PRO A 688 10.14 19.20 22.43
C PRO A 688 9.15 19.00 23.59
N THR A 689 9.18 19.90 24.57
CA THR A 689 8.25 19.87 25.71
C THR A 689 6.88 20.49 25.38
N TYR A 690 6.77 21.12 24.22
CA TYR A 690 5.54 21.69 23.68
C TYR A 690 5.62 21.77 22.15
N LEU A 691 4.45 21.89 21.51
CA LEU A 691 4.31 22.13 20.08
C LEU A 691 3.41 23.34 19.89
N LYS A 692 3.88 24.38 19.20
CA LYS A 692 3.08 25.55 18.81
C LYS A 692 3.28 25.85 17.34
N GLU A 693 2.20 25.89 16.57
CA GLU A 693 2.22 26.08 15.12
C GLU A 693 1.01 26.90 14.66
N ASP A 694 1.28 27.94 13.87
CA ASP A 694 0.27 28.83 13.26
C ASP A 694 0.28 28.72 11.71
N PHE A 695 1.12 27.83 11.17
CA PHE A 695 1.29 27.52 9.75
C PHE A 695 1.69 28.71 8.85
N SER A 696 2.11 29.84 9.44
CA SER A 696 2.42 31.08 8.71
C SER A 696 3.55 30.97 7.68
N ILE A 697 4.48 30.04 7.89
CA ILE A 697 5.69 29.86 7.06
C ILE A 697 5.35 29.17 5.73
N GLY A 698 4.20 28.48 5.63
CA GLY A 698 3.76 27.81 4.40
C GLY A 698 4.50 26.52 4.06
N GLU A 699 5.41 26.05 4.92
CA GLU A 699 6.16 24.80 4.76
C GLU A 699 6.08 23.93 6.03
N ARG A 700 6.29 22.62 5.90
CA ARG A 700 6.29 21.68 7.02
C ARG A 700 7.54 21.84 7.88
N ASN A 701 7.35 22.29 9.11
CA ASN A 701 8.40 22.22 10.12
C ASN A 701 8.64 20.77 10.58
N GLN A 702 9.71 20.15 10.06
CA GLN A 702 10.06 18.75 10.33
C GLN A 702 10.38 18.46 11.81
N SER A 703 10.69 19.50 12.60
CA SER A 703 10.94 19.37 14.05
C SER A 703 9.67 19.27 14.89
N LEU A 704 8.52 19.67 14.35
CA LEU A 704 7.23 19.65 15.04
C LEU A 704 6.27 18.61 14.44
N TRP A 705 6.37 18.34 13.14
CA TRP A 705 5.46 17.45 12.42
C TRP A 705 6.21 16.32 11.73
N GLU A 706 5.78 15.09 11.99
CA GLU A 706 6.36 13.90 11.38
C GLU A 706 5.87 13.75 9.94
N HIS A 707 4.56 13.80 9.71
CA HIS A 707 3.99 13.75 8.37
C HIS A 707 2.67 14.51 8.23
N TRP A 708 2.40 14.99 7.01
CA TRP A 708 1.12 15.55 6.57
C TRP A 708 0.65 14.71 5.37
N GLN A 709 -0.46 14.00 5.53
CA GLN A 709 -1.05 13.20 4.45
C GLN A 709 -2.34 13.84 3.96
N GLY A 710 -2.45 14.02 2.64
CA GLY A 710 -3.58 14.70 2.02
C GLY A 710 -3.78 16.14 2.51
N SER A 711 -2.72 16.78 3.03
CA SER A 711 -2.82 18.08 3.71
C SER A 711 -1.72 19.04 3.25
N TRP A 712 -2.04 20.33 3.10
CA TRP A 712 -1.11 21.38 2.69
C TRP A 712 -1.50 22.75 3.29
N PRO A 713 -0.54 23.66 3.52
CA PRO A 713 -0.86 25.03 3.94
C PRO A 713 -1.62 25.78 2.84
N GLY A 714 -2.69 26.49 3.21
CA GLY A 714 -3.53 27.20 2.26
C GLY A 714 -4.53 28.15 2.91
N ARG A 715 -5.45 28.67 2.10
CA ARG A 715 -6.53 29.55 2.56
C ARG A 715 -7.84 28.77 2.74
N PRO A 716 -8.31 28.59 3.98
CA PRO A 716 -9.58 27.91 4.26
C PRO A 716 -10.79 28.74 3.83
N CYS A 717 -11.95 28.09 3.69
CA CYS A 717 -13.23 28.75 3.40
C CYS A 717 -13.64 29.81 4.42
N HIS A 718 -13.21 29.67 5.66
CA HIS A 718 -13.45 30.62 6.74
C HIS A 718 -12.11 30.96 7.38
N SER A 719 -11.90 32.21 7.76
CA SER A 719 -10.70 32.59 8.50
C SER A 719 -10.70 31.89 9.86
N LEU A 720 -9.73 30.98 10.10
CA LEU A 720 -9.59 30.30 11.39
C LEU A 720 -8.75 31.11 12.40
N GLY A 721 -7.93 32.04 11.94
CA GLY A 721 -7.02 32.79 12.79
C GLY A 721 -6.03 33.55 11.94
N THR A 722 -4.84 32.96 11.76
CA THR A 722 -3.73 33.48 10.96
C THR A 722 -3.71 32.81 9.59
N SER A 723 -3.67 33.59 8.52
CA SER A 723 -3.51 33.03 7.16
C SER A 723 -2.03 32.92 6.82
N PRO A 724 -1.54 31.79 6.28
CA PRO A 724 -2.25 30.54 5.91
C PRO A 724 -2.43 29.49 7.04
N ALA A 725 -3.42 28.59 6.88
CA ALA A 725 -3.73 27.48 7.79
C ALA A 725 -3.49 26.11 7.11
N LEU A 726 -3.44 24.99 7.86
CA LEU A 726 -3.25 23.66 7.29
C LEU A 726 -4.58 23.07 6.78
N LEU A 727 -4.70 22.85 5.47
CA LEU A 727 -5.89 22.31 4.82
C LEU A 727 -5.73 20.82 4.54
N ALA A 728 -6.62 19.99 5.07
CA ALA A 728 -6.70 18.57 4.80
C ALA A 728 -7.81 18.30 3.77
N LEU A 729 -7.46 18.49 2.49
CA LEU A 729 -8.39 18.37 1.35
C LEU A 729 -8.03 17.23 0.40
N GLY A 730 -7.18 16.28 0.79
CA GLY A 730 -6.84 15.09 -0.01
C GLY A 730 -8.07 14.28 -0.44
N SER A 731 -8.01 13.59 -1.58
CA SER A 731 -9.10 12.73 -2.07
C SER A 731 -9.13 11.33 -1.43
N LYS A 732 -8.11 10.98 -0.64
CA LYS A 732 -7.93 9.71 0.09
C LYS A 732 -7.58 10.04 1.55
N ASP A 733 -6.81 9.21 2.26
CA ASP A 733 -6.48 9.42 3.68
C ASP A 733 -5.98 10.83 3.98
N ARG A 734 -6.58 11.43 5.01
CA ARG A 734 -6.19 12.74 5.55
C ARG A 734 -5.73 12.54 6.97
N SER A 735 -4.46 12.77 7.20
CA SER A 735 -3.95 12.74 8.56
C SER A 735 -2.77 13.66 8.76
N VAL A 736 -2.65 14.18 9.98
CA VAL A 736 -1.60 15.09 10.40
C VAL A 736 -1.01 14.53 11.68
N LEU A 737 0.27 14.18 11.67
CA LEU A 737 0.97 13.51 12.77
C LEU A 737 2.08 14.40 13.34
N THR A 738 2.10 14.57 14.67
CA THR A 738 3.15 15.33 15.36
C THR A 738 4.43 14.51 15.51
N GLN A 739 5.56 15.20 15.60
CA GLN A 739 6.77 14.63 16.20
C GLN A 739 6.48 14.21 17.65
N PRO A 740 7.29 13.30 18.22
CA PRO A 740 7.13 12.91 19.62
C PRO A 740 7.49 14.04 20.58
N LEU A 741 6.64 14.23 21.58
CA LEU A 741 6.73 15.31 22.57
C LEU A 741 7.01 14.75 23.97
N ASP A 742 7.74 15.51 24.79
CA ASP A 742 7.81 15.28 26.24
C ASP A 742 6.69 16.04 26.93
N LEU A 743 5.62 15.33 27.28
CA LEU A 743 4.42 15.94 27.89
C LEU A 743 4.25 15.56 29.36
N ARG A 744 5.31 15.14 30.04
CA ARG A 744 5.25 14.86 31.49
C ARG A 744 4.68 16.03 32.30
N ASP A 745 5.06 17.24 31.93
CA ASP A 745 4.55 18.48 32.55
C ASP A 745 3.41 19.14 31.74
N GLY A 746 2.99 18.51 30.64
CA GLY A 746 1.95 19.02 29.74
C GLY A 746 0.57 19.06 30.39
N ASP A 747 -0.23 20.04 30.01
CA ASP A 747 -1.54 20.31 30.60
C ASP A 747 -2.68 20.04 29.59
N PHE A 748 -2.57 20.54 28.36
CA PHE A 748 -3.65 20.49 27.38
C PHE A 748 -3.19 20.41 25.92
N ILE A 749 -4.17 20.14 25.06
CA ILE A 749 -4.11 20.36 23.61
C ILE A 749 -5.20 21.35 23.20
N ARG A 750 -4.82 22.36 22.40
CA ARG A 750 -5.69 23.41 21.90
C ARG A 750 -5.41 23.67 20.43
N PHE A 751 -6.45 23.94 19.65
CA PHE A 751 -6.32 24.31 18.23
C PHE A 751 -7.62 24.95 17.74
N ILE A 752 -7.56 25.68 16.63
CA ILE A 752 -8.75 26.16 15.93
C ILE A 752 -8.99 25.24 14.73
N MET A 753 -10.24 24.81 14.58
CA MET A 753 -10.64 23.87 13.54
C MET A 753 -11.90 24.35 12.81
N GLY A 754 -11.99 24.00 11.53
CA GLY A 754 -13.13 24.27 10.68
C GLY A 754 -13.32 23.14 9.68
N PHE A 755 -14.55 22.93 9.26
CA PHE A 755 -14.91 21.96 8.22
C PHE A 755 -15.29 22.68 6.93
N GLY A 756 -15.06 22.04 5.79
CA GLY A 756 -15.38 22.57 4.46
C GLY A 756 -14.22 22.46 3.47
N GLY A 757 -14.40 23.08 2.30
CA GLY A 757 -13.44 23.09 1.21
C GLY A 757 -12.42 24.24 1.21
N SER A 758 -12.09 24.73 0.01
CA SER A 758 -11.34 25.97 -0.22
C SER A 758 -12.08 26.81 -1.25
N PHE A 759 -11.98 28.15 -1.18
CA PHE A 759 -12.51 29.05 -2.22
C PHE A 759 -11.96 28.76 -3.62
N SER A 760 -10.79 28.10 -3.71
CA SER A 760 -10.09 27.82 -4.96
C SER A 760 -10.47 26.49 -5.62
N ASP A 761 -11.22 25.60 -4.93
CA ASP A 761 -11.50 24.24 -5.40
C ASP A 761 -13.00 24.04 -5.62
N GLU A 762 -13.45 24.14 -6.87
CA GLU A 762 -14.86 23.97 -7.28
C GLU A 762 -15.41 22.56 -6.97
N ARG A 763 -14.55 21.54 -6.76
CA ARG A 763 -14.97 20.17 -6.45
C ARG A 763 -15.31 19.97 -4.96
N LYS A 764 -14.85 20.86 -4.08
CA LYS A 764 -15.08 20.81 -2.63
C LYS A 764 -15.64 22.16 -2.17
N PRO A 765 -16.97 22.32 -2.19
CA PRO A 765 -17.60 23.58 -1.86
C PRO A 765 -17.44 23.93 -0.36
N CYS A 766 -17.57 25.22 -0.05
CA CYS A 766 -17.38 25.77 1.30
C CYS A 766 -18.50 25.46 2.30
N PHE A 767 -19.38 24.49 2.03
CA PHE A 767 -20.44 24.11 2.96
C PHE A 767 -20.07 22.84 3.73
N VAL A 768 -20.55 22.77 4.96
CA VAL A 768 -20.45 21.59 5.80
C VAL A 768 -21.63 20.66 5.45
N SER A 769 -21.34 19.41 5.07
CA SER A 769 -22.36 18.40 4.76
C SER A 769 -23.03 17.89 6.04
N GLU A 770 -24.35 17.70 6.00
CA GLU A 770 -25.15 17.19 7.13
C GLU A 770 -25.08 15.65 7.32
N GLU A 771 -24.27 14.95 6.52
CA GLU A 771 -24.11 13.50 6.64
C GLU A 771 -23.31 13.11 7.90
N LYS A 772 -23.94 12.34 8.80
CA LYS A 772 -23.46 12.12 10.18
C LYS A 772 -22.32 11.12 10.35
N ASP A 773 -22.20 10.09 9.51
CA ASP A 773 -21.57 8.84 9.96
C ASP A 773 -20.22 8.48 9.29
N SER A 774 -19.72 9.27 8.32
CA SER A 774 -18.50 8.93 7.56
C SER A 774 -17.46 10.04 7.42
N GLN A 775 -17.63 11.20 8.09
CA GLN A 775 -16.78 12.38 7.87
C GLN A 775 -16.19 13.01 9.14
N SER A 776 -16.40 12.43 10.33
CA SER A 776 -15.77 12.87 11.59
C SER A 776 -14.25 12.82 11.52
N VAL A 777 -13.61 13.77 12.23
CA VAL A 777 -12.16 13.75 12.45
C VAL A 777 -11.89 13.22 13.84
N TYR A 778 -11.00 12.24 13.95
CA TYR A 778 -10.59 11.66 15.21
C TYR A 778 -9.26 12.28 15.62
N LEU A 779 -9.27 12.91 16.79
CA LEU A 779 -8.06 13.27 17.50
C LEU A 779 -7.65 12.10 18.38
N ARG A 780 -6.51 11.50 18.09
CA ARG A 780 -5.96 10.35 18.83
C ARG A 780 -4.53 10.60 19.24
N TYR A 781 -4.07 9.91 20.28
CA TYR A 781 -2.71 9.99 20.77
C TYR A 781 -2.09 8.60 20.94
N SER A 782 -0.76 8.56 20.94
CA SER A 782 0.01 7.35 21.22
C SER A 782 1.14 7.66 22.18
N SER A 783 1.26 6.85 23.24
CA SER A 783 2.34 6.92 24.23
C SER A 783 3.47 5.90 23.96
N ASN A 784 3.37 5.12 22.88
CA ASN A 784 4.35 4.09 22.49
C ASN A 784 4.79 4.23 21.03
N GLY A 785 4.82 5.46 20.52
CA GLY A 785 5.33 5.78 19.17
C GLY A 785 4.46 5.30 18.01
N GLY A 786 3.16 5.13 18.24
CA GLY A 786 2.20 4.76 17.20
C GLY A 786 1.96 3.26 17.05
N VAL A 787 2.48 2.42 17.96
CA VAL A 787 2.15 0.98 18.01
C VAL A 787 0.67 0.79 18.38
N THR A 788 0.18 1.54 19.37
CA THR A 788 -1.24 1.61 19.72
C THR A 788 -1.69 3.06 19.79
N TRP A 789 -2.97 3.28 19.49
CA TRP A 789 -3.58 4.61 19.45
C TRP A 789 -4.84 4.66 20.30
N ASP A 790 -4.92 5.66 21.17
CA ASP A 790 -6.09 5.95 22.00
C ASP A 790 -6.83 7.18 21.45
N ILE A 791 -8.15 7.10 21.34
CA ILE A 791 -8.96 8.23 20.86
C ILE A 791 -9.16 9.22 22.00
N LEU A 792 -8.70 10.45 21.80
CA LEU A 792 -8.95 11.57 22.72
C LEU A 792 -10.33 12.17 22.48
N ARG A 793 -10.68 12.42 21.22
CA ARG A 793 -11.99 12.99 20.85
C ARG A 793 -12.37 12.64 19.42
N GLU A 794 -13.64 12.29 19.23
CA GLU A 794 -14.31 12.37 17.93
C GLU A 794 -14.88 13.77 17.73
N ILE A 795 -14.50 14.41 16.63
CA ILE A 795 -14.90 15.78 16.28
C ILE A 795 -15.90 15.69 15.13
N ASN A 796 -17.17 15.93 15.46
CA ASN A 796 -18.28 15.80 14.52
C ASN A 796 -18.42 17.10 13.68
N PRO A 797 -18.50 17.02 12.34
CA PRO A 797 -18.65 18.19 11.48
C PRO A 797 -19.90 19.03 11.77
N LEU A 798 -20.98 18.41 12.25
CA LEU A 798 -22.22 19.11 12.61
C LEU A 798 -22.04 20.12 13.74
N GLU A 799 -21.01 19.96 14.57
CA GLU A 799 -20.69 20.96 15.59
C GLU A 799 -20.22 22.28 14.95
N PHE A 800 -19.81 22.30 13.68
CA PHE A 800 -19.18 23.43 12.99
C PHE A 800 -20.09 24.10 11.94
N LEU A 801 -21.40 23.81 11.94
CA LEU A 801 -22.37 24.45 11.03
C LEU A 801 -22.40 25.99 11.16
N ASN A 802 -22.07 26.52 12.33
CA ASN A 802 -22.02 27.96 12.62
C ASN A 802 -20.62 28.59 12.43
N GLY A 803 -19.69 27.88 11.77
CA GLY A 803 -18.33 28.35 11.50
C GLY A 803 -17.24 27.63 12.31
N PRO A 804 -15.97 28.06 12.17
CA PRO A 804 -14.83 27.44 12.84
C PRO A 804 -14.93 27.61 14.37
N LYS A 805 -14.38 26.65 15.11
CA LYS A 805 -14.36 26.64 16.57
C LYS A 805 -12.97 26.44 17.12
N GLU A 806 -12.72 27.11 18.23
CA GLU A 806 -11.59 26.83 19.10
C GLU A 806 -11.91 25.59 19.95
N LEU A 807 -11.06 24.58 19.89
CA LEU A 807 -11.17 23.35 20.66
C LEU A 807 -10.06 23.30 21.71
N TYR A 808 -10.42 22.83 22.91
CA TYR A 808 -9.53 22.68 24.06
C TYR A 808 -9.83 21.36 24.75
N PHE A 809 -8.80 20.53 24.96
CA PHE A 809 -8.92 19.28 25.69
C PHE A 809 -7.78 19.15 26.72
N PRO A 810 -8.09 18.87 28.00
CA PRO A 810 -7.07 18.54 28.98
C PRO A 810 -6.38 17.23 28.59
N LEU A 811 -5.07 17.14 28.82
CA LEU A 811 -4.32 15.92 28.54
C LEU A 811 -4.68 14.83 29.57
N PRO A 812 -5.08 13.63 29.12
CA PRO A 812 -5.30 12.51 30.03
C PRO A 812 -3.97 12.09 30.64
N GLU A 813 -4.02 11.47 31.83
CA GLU A 813 -2.81 11.08 32.58
C GLU A 813 -1.90 10.15 31.76
N GLN A 814 -2.47 9.29 30.92
CA GLN A 814 -1.73 8.38 30.03
C GLN A 814 -0.99 9.12 28.90
N ALA A 815 -1.42 10.34 28.54
CA ALA A 815 -0.76 11.20 27.57
C ALA A 815 0.32 12.10 28.21
N LYS A 816 0.46 12.12 29.53
CA LYS A 816 1.52 12.85 30.25
C LYS A 816 2.78 12.02 30.39
N ALA A 817 3.33 11.59 29.26
CA ALA A 817 4.46 10.69 29.18
C ALA A 817 5.56 11.23 28.25
N LEU A 818 6.69 10.52 28.22
CA LEU A 818 7.78 10.81 27.29
C LEU A 818 7.46 10.23 25.90
N GLY A 819 7.64 11.06 24.87
CA GLY A 819 7.52 10.62 23.48
C GLY A 819 6.08 10.41 23.02
N VAL A 820 5.14 11.23 23.49
CA VAL A 820 3.73 11.14 23.09
C VAL A 820 3.52 11.83 21.74
N GLN A 821 2.72 11.22 20.87
CA GLN A 821 2.38 11.76 19.55
C GLN A 821 0.87 11.94 19.41
N PHE A 822 0.46 12.98 18.70
CA PHE A 822 -0.94 13.25 18.38
C PHE A 822 -1.18 13.14 16.89
N GLN A 823 -2.35 12.61 16.53
CA GLN A 823 -2.79 12.50 15.16
C GLN A 823 -4.22 13.00 15.01
N TRP A 824 -4.40 13.94 14.08
CA TRP A 824 -5.71 14.28 13.54
C TRP A 824 -5.92 13.41 12.32
N TRP A 825 -6.98 12.61 12.32
CA TRP A 825 -7.21 11.62 11.29
C TRP A 825 -8.67 11.61 10.85
N GLN A 826 -8.90 11.74 9.55
CA GLN A 826 -10.22 11.58 8.94
C GLN A 826 -10.22 10.30 8.09
N PRO A 827 -10.93 9.22 8.50
CA PRO A 827 -11.11 8.03 7.68
C PRO A 827 -11.92 8.39 6.44
N LEU A 828 -11.44 8.06 5.23
CA LEU A 828 -12.24 8.19 4.01
C LEU A 828 -12.89 6.86 3.62
N ILE A 829 -14.15 6.93 3.18
CA ILE A 829 -14.93 5.77 2.72
C ILE A 829 -15.22 5.82 1.21
N ASP A 830 -15.26 7.00 0.59
CA ASP A 830 -15.78 7.12 -0.79
C ASP A 830 -14.71 7.30 -1.87
N ASP A 831 -14.81 6.45 -2.91
CA ASP A 831 -14.06 6.56 -4.17
C ASP A 831 -14.48 7.76 -5.04
N HIS A 832 -15.55 8.47 -4.68
CA HIS A 832 -16.11 9.59 -5.46
C HIS A 832 -15.53 10.97 -5.13
N GLY A 833 -14.65 11.09 -4.14
CA GLY A 833 -13.90 12.34 -3.87
C GLY A 833 -14.72 13.53 -3.35
N GLN A 834 -16.01 13.33 -3.01
CA GLN A 834 -16.94 14.36 -2.55
C GLN A 834 -16.92 14.60 -1.02
N SER A 835 -16.02 13.96 -0.26
CA SER A 835 -15.96 14.14 1.20
C SER A 835 -15.40 15.50 1.61
N GLN A 836 -16.09 16.19 2.52
CA GLN A 836 -15.69 17.50 3.03
C GLN A 836 -14.36 17.44 3.78
N GLY A 837 -13.51 18.46 3.60
CA GLY A 837 -12.23 18.59 4.29
C GLY A 837 -12.34 19.15 5.69
N PHE A 838 -11.19 19.21 6.36
CA PHE A 838 -11.01 20.01 7.56
C PHE A 838 -9.78 20.92 7.43
N ALA A 839 -9.79 22.00 8.20
CA ALA A 839 -8.67 22.92 8.31
C ALA A 839 -8.24 23.02 9.78
N LEU A 840 -6.94 23.11 10.03
CA LEU A 840 -6.33 23.29 11.34
C LEU A 840 -5.49 24.57 11.35
N ASP A 841 -5.61 25.32 12.43
CA ASP A 841 -4.84 26.54 12.69
C ASP A 841 -4.54 26.69 14.19
N ASP A 842 -3.56 27.51 14.55
CA ASP A 842 -3.22 27.85 15.94
C ASP A 842 -3.09 26.63 16.88
N VAL A 843 -2.37 25.59 16.46
CA VAL A 843 -2.18 24.36 17.23
C VAL A 843 -1.21 24.61 18.38
N PHE A 844 -1.62 24.32 19.61
CA PHE A 844 -0.78 24.33 20.81
C PHE A 844 -1.00 23.09 21.66
N ILE A 845 0.05 22.28 21.79
CA ILE A 845 0.12 21.10 22.67
C ILE A 845 1.17 21.38 23.73
N GLY A 846 0.81 21.27 25.01
CA GLY A 846 1.72 21.49 26.13
C GLY A 846 1.03 22.25 27.26
N GLY A 847 1.66 23.34 27.70
CA GLY A 847 1.30 24.03 28.93
C GLY A 847 2.20 23.60 30.10
N ARG A 848 1.90 24.11 31.29
CA ARG A 848 2.61 23.75 32.52
C ARG A 848 1.60 23.32 33.56
N SER A 849 1.91 22.25 34.29
CA SER A 849 1.12 21.81 35.45
C SER A 849 1.11 22.83 36.61
N VAL A 850 2.08 23.77 36.63
CA VAL A 850 2.12 24.91 37.55
C VAL A 850 2.17 26.22 36.76
N ASN A 851 1.17 27.07 36.98
CA ASN A 851 1.04 28.37 36.32
C ASN A 851 2.02 29.40 36.90
N LEU A 852 2.29 30.47 36.15
CA LEU A 852 3.28 31.47 36.56
C LEU A 852 2.77 32.29 37.75
N PRO A 853 3.59 32.55 38.79
CA PRO A 853 3.21 33.41 39.91
C PRO A 853 3.18 34.90 39.53
N HIS A 854 3.88 35.28 38.46
CA HIS A 854 3.90 36.62 37.87
C HIS A 854 4.26 36.52 36.38
N LEU A 855 3.88 37.53 35.60
CA LEU A 855 4.17 37.67 34.18
C LEU A 855 4.82 39.03 33.93
N TYR A 856 5.94 39.06 33.22
CA TYR A 856 6.55 40.31 32.73
C TYR A 856 6.96 40.16 31.27
N LEU A 857 6.54 41.10 30.43
CA LEU A 857 6.83 41.15 28.98
C LEU A 857 7.31 42.55 28.59
N ASP A 858 8.58 42.65 28.20
CA ASP A 858 9.25 43.90 27.77
C ASP A 858 9.74 43.87 26.31
N PHE A 859 9.57 42.73 25.63
CA PHE A 859 9.89 42.47 24.21
C PHE A 859 11.32 42.76 23.73
N ASN A 860 12.22 43.23 24.60
CA ASN A 860 13.60 43.60 24.27
C ASN A 860 14.42 42.42 23.70
N ASN A 861 14.16 41.20 24.15
CA ASN A 861 14.85 39.98 23.74
C ASN A 861 14.04 39.10 22.77
N GLY A 862 13.03 39.67 22.11
CA GLY A 862 12.10 38.91 21.27
C GLY A 862 10.78 38.61 21.99
N ILE A 863 9.87 37.92 21.28
CA ILE A 863 8.58 37.49 21.84
C ILE A 863 8.80 36.21 22.68
N PRO A 864 8.58 36.22 24.01
CA PRO A 864 8.81 35.05 24.84
C PRO A 864 7.75 33.97 24.56
N LYS A 865 8.16 32.84 23.99
CA LYS A 865 7.25 31.78 23.53
C LYS A 865 6.47 31.09 24.67
N ASP A 866 7.04 31.02 25.87
CA ASP A 866 6.44 30.33 27.03
C ASP A 866 5.42 31.21 27.79
N HIS A 867 5.53 32.53 27.67
CA HIS A 867 4.74 33.51 28.44
C HIS A 867 3.55 34.06 27.64
N ILE A 868 3.58 33.88 26.32
CA ILE A 868 2.53 34.34 25.41
C ILE A 868 1.95 33.14 24.69
N ARG A 869 0.67 32.88 24.93
CA ARG A 869 -0.07 31.82 24.24
C ARG A 869 -0.22 32.13 22.76
N PHE A 870 -0.83 33.26 22.40
CA PHE A 870 -1.06 33.63 21.00
C PHE A 870 -0.98 35.13 20.81
N HIS A 871 -0.49 35.56 19.65
CA HIS A 871 -0.41 36.95 19.25
C HIS A 871 -0.64 37.09 17.73
N PRO A 872 -1.80 36.64 17.20
CA PRO A 872 -2.05 36.60 15.76
C PRO A 872 -1.74 37.95 15.11
N HIS A 873 -0.90 37.92 14.06
CA HIS A 873 -0.43 39.10 13.31
C HIS A 873 0.37 40.15 14.12
N GLY A 874 0.67 39.89 15.39
CA GLY A 874 1.53 40.73 16.21
C GLY A 874 2.99 40.59 15.77
N LYS A 875 3.64 41.71 15.49
CA LYS A 875 5.05 41.75 15.07
C LYS A 875 5.85 42.64 16.00
N LEU A 876 7.08 42.23 16.25
CA LEU A 876 8.08 43.08 16.87
C LEU A 876 8.43 44.23 15.93
N GLN A 877 8.27 45.45 16.42
CA GLN A 877 8.67 46.67 15.72
C GLN A 877 9.64 47.45 16.59
N ASN A 878 10.80 47.80 16.02
CA ASN A 878 11.85 48.54 16.72
C ASN A 878 11.54 50.04 16.86
N GLU A 879 10.54 50.54 16.13
CA GLU A 879 10.09 51.93 16.26
C GLU A 879 8.57 51.99 16.10
N PHE A 880 7.87 52.47 17.12
CA PHE A 880 6.40 52.63 17.10
C PHE A 880 5.96 53.85 17.92
N CYS A 881 5.17 54.73 17.32
CA CYS A 881 4.72 56.01 17.89
C CYS A 881 5.82 56.76 18.67
N SER A 882 6.97 57.01 18.02
CA SER A 882 8.13 57.73 18.58
C SER A 882 8.93 57.01 19.67
N ARG A 883 8.54 55.80 20.09
CA ARG A 883 9.37 54.93 20.94
C ARG A 883 10.32 54.13 20.07
N LYS A 884 11.58 54.01 20.51
CA LYS A 884 12.69 53.36 19.78
C LYS A 884 13.07 51.97 20.32
N ASP A 885 12.38 51.54 21.37
CA ASP A 885 12.56 50.21 21.93
C ASP A 885 11.68 49.21 21.15
N PRO A 886 12.07 47.92 21.07
CA PRO A 886 11.26 46.90 20.45
C PRO A 886 9.92 46.73 21.18
N VAL A 887 8.80 46.87 20.47
CA VAL A 887 7.45 46.68 21.01
C VAL A 887 6.66 45.67 20.20
N LEU A 888 5.62 45.09 20.80
CA LEU A 888 4.69 44.22 20.08
C LEU A 888 3.55 45.04 19.48
N ALA A 889 3.47 45.09 18.15
CA ALA A 889 2.53 45.95 17.42
C ALA A 889 1.72 45.20 16.36
N TRP A 890 0.51 45.69 16.08
CA TRP A 890 -0.40 45.20 15.04
C TRP A 890 -0.63 46.27 13.97
N ASP A 891 -0.45 45.88 12.71
CA ASP A 891 -0.61 46.75 11.54
C ASP A 891 -2.10 46.92 11.15
N ALA A 892 -2.46 48.07 10.60
CA ALA A 892 -3.78 48.41 10.07
C ALA A 892 -4.10 47.71 8.74
N THR A 893 -3.09 47.32 7.96
CA THR A 893 -3.24 46.77 6.59
C THR A 893 -4.04 45.46 6.51
N LEU A 894 -4.13 44.72 7.61
CA LEU A 894 -4.85 43.45 7.70
C LEU A 894 -6.25 43.69 8.31
N ALA A 895 -7.17 44.19 7.49
CA ALA A 895 -8.48 44.66 7.94
C ALA A 895 -9.36 43.56 8.58
N GLU A 896 -9.30 42.34 8.03
CA GLU A 896 -10.10 41.18 8.47
C GLU A 896 -9.36 40.26 9.47
N ALA A 897 -8.13 40.62 9.84
CA ALA A 897 -7.30 39.80 10.71
C ALA A 897 -7.66 39.98 12.19
N ARG A 898 -7.63 38.87 12.94
CA ARG A 898 -7.77 38.90 14.39
C ARG A 898 -6.52 39.54 15.01
N LYS A 899 -6.69 40.64 15.73
CA LYS A 899 -5.59 41.38 16.38
C LYS A 899 -5.74 41.29 17.89
N GLU A 900 -4.96 40.40 18.48
CA GLU A 900 -4.98 40.19 19.92
C GLU A 900 -3.64 39.71 20.46
N LEU A 901 -3.48 39.85 21.77
CA LEU A 901 -2.45 39.20 22.57
C LEU A 901 -3.14 38.41 23.67
N THR A 902 -2.91 37.11 23.74
CA THR A 902 -3.38 36.24 24.83
C THR A 902 -2.19 35.76 25.65
N THR A 903 -2.22 36.05 26.95
CA THR A 903 -1.19 35.66 27.92
C THR A 903 -1.25 34.17 28.28
N SER A 904 -0.15 33.64 28.81
CA SER A 904 -0.17 32.35 29.54
C SER A 904 -0.97 32.47 30.84
N LYS A 905 -1.44 31.35 31.37
CA LYS A 905 -2.14 31.31 32.67
C LYS A 905 -1.22 31.87 33.78
N VAL A 906 -1.78 32.75 34.60
CA VAL A 906 -1.10 33.36 35.76
C VAL A 906 -1.90 33.05 37.02
N ILE A 907 -1.20 32.71 38.10
CA ILE A 907 -1.79 32.58 39.43
C ILE A 907 -2.06 34.00 39.94
N VAL A 908 -3.34 34.34 40.11
CA VAL A 908 -3.76 35.66 40.57
C VAL A 908 -4.26 35.56 42.00
N CYS A 909 -3.61 36.31 42.90
CA CYS A 909 -3.96 36.41 44.31
C CYS A 909 -4.47 37.82 44.67
N ALA A 910 -4.86 38.00 45.94
CA ALA A 910 -5.11 39.33 46.50
C ALA A 910 -3.87 40.22 46.34
N ASP A 911 -4.11 41.54 46.21
CA ASP A 911 -3.07 42.56 46.04
C ASP A 911 -2.22 42.41 44.77
N TYR A 912 -2.75 41.76 43.73
CA TYR A 912 -2.11 41.74 42.42
C TYR A 912 -2.54 42.93 41.57
N ILE A 913 -1.66 43.33 40.65
CA ILE A 913 -1.92 44.38 39.67
C ILE A 913 -1.66 43.88 38.26
N VAL A 914 -2.31 44.54 37.30
CA VAL A 914 -1.89 44.54 35.90
C VAL A 914 -1.42 45.94 35.53
N GLN A 915 -0.19 46.03 35.03
CA GLN A 915 0.41 47.27 34.55
C GLN A 915 0.94 47.06 33.14
N PHE A 916 0.71 48.01 32.25
CA PHE A 916 1.22 47.96 30.87
C PHE A 916 1.23 49.35 30.25
N LYS A 917 1.93 49.47 29.13
CA LYS A 917 1.94 50.67 28.29
C LYS A 917 1.27 50.35 26.95
N ILE A 918 0.34 51.20 26.53
CA ILE A 918 -0.40 51.04 25.28
C ILE A 918 -0.37 52.33 24.47
N SER A 919 -0.36 52.17 23.14
CA SER A 919 -0.57 53.26 22.18
C SER A 919 -1.49 52.79 21.05
N VAL A 920 -2.52 53.58 20.72
CA VAL A 920 -3.56 53.27 19.75
C VAL A 920 -3.62 54.38 18.69
N GLY A 921 -3.26 54.08 17.45
CA GLY A 921 -3.37 54.99 16.30
C GLY A 921 -2.24 56.00 16.11
N CYS A 922 -1.27 56.12 17.03
CA CYS A 922 -0.11 57.04 17.07
C CYS A 922 -0.38 58.56 16.97
N THR A 923 -1.51 58.93 16.40
CA THR A 923 -1.90 60.31 16.11
C THR A 923 -3.25 60.57 16.74
N GLN A 924 -3.42 61.77 17.27
CA GLN A 924 -4.69 62.19 17.86
C GLN A 924 -5.76 62.18 16.78
N GLY A 925 -6.81 61.38 16.99
CA GLY A 925 -7.82 61.08 15.98
C GLY A 925 -9.14 60.66 16.60
N CYS A 926 -10.18 60.69 15.77
CA CYS A 926 -11.56 60.50 16.20
C CYS A 926 -12.18 59.28 15.54
N SER A 927 -11.74 58.10 15.95
CA SER A 927 -12.22 56.82 15.42
C SER A 927 -13.10 56.15 16.48
N LEU A 928 -14.43 56.31 16.35
CA LEU A 928 -15.40 55.66 17.23
C LEU A 928 -15.51 54.17 16.87
N GLY A 929 -15.50 53.30 17.87
CA GLY A 929 -15.69 51.85 17.71
C GLY A 929 -14.41 51.02 17.53
N HIS A 930 -13.22 51.64 17.43
CA HIS A 930 -11.93 50.93 17.34
C HIS A 930 -11.24 50.85 18.70
N GLU A 931 -11.79 50.07 19.62
CA GLU A 931 -11.24 49.91 20.96
C GLU A 931 -10.32 48.70 21.06
N VAL A 932 -9.27 48.83 21.87
CA VAL A 932 -8.54 47.67 22.39
C VAL A 932 -9.10 47.36 23.77
N ALA A 933 -9.76 46.22 23.92
CA ALA A 933 -10.34 45.78 25.18
C ALA A 933 -9.35 44.88 25.92
N LEU A 934 -9.17 45.11 27.23
CA LEU A 934 -8.50 44.17 28.12
C LEU A 934 -9.55 43.32 28.83
N GLU A 935 -9.46 42.02 28.60
CA GLU A 935 -10.39 41.00 29.05
C GLU A 935 -9.65 39.91 29.85
N TYR A 936 -10.39 39.17 30.68
CA TYR A 936 -9.89 38.01 31.41
C TYR A 936 -10.84 36.81 31.31
N ARG A 937 -10.30 35.62 31.60
CA ARG A 937 -11.07 34.41 31.86
C ARG A 937 -10.36 33.56 32.91
N LYS A 938 -11.14 32.83 33.71
CA LYS A 938 -10.63 31.88 34.72
C LYS A 938 -10.50 30.46 34.20
N ASP A 939 -11.36 30.10 33.24
CA ASP A 939 -11.44 28.78 32.67
C ASP A 939 -11.13 28.85 31.17
N PRO A 940 -10.38 27.89 30.59
CA PRO A 940 -10.06 27.88 29.17
C PRO A 940 -11.29 27.88 28.24
N MET A 941 -12.41 27.30 28.68
CA MET A 941 -13.68 27.28 27.95
C MET A 941 -14.67 28.37 28.40
N GLY A 942 -14.28 29.19 29.38
CA GLY A 942 -15.09 30.31 29.85
C GLY A 942 -15.17 31.44 28.82
N ALA A 943 -16.27 32.17 28.83
CA ALA A 943 -16.40 33.39 28.03
C ALA A 943 -15.42 34.46 28.54
N TRP A 944 -14.78 35.17 27.62
CA TRP A 944 -13.98 36.36 27.93
C TRP A 944 -14.87 37.45 28.52
N ARG A 945 -14.42 38.06 29.62
CA ARG A 945 -15.11 39.16 30.30
C ARG A 945 -14.19 40.38 30.37
N PRO A 946 -14.71 41.62 30.27
CA PRO A 946 -13.89 42.80 30.50
C PRO A 946 -13.28 42.75 31.90
N LEU A 947 -12.02 43.16 32.03
CA LEU A 947 -11.33 43.21 33.33
C LEU A 947 -12.05 44.15 34.30
N LEU A 948 -12.41 45.35 33.83
CA LEU A 948 -13.33 46.25 34.54
C LEU A 948 -14.48 46.62 33.63
N SER A 949 -15.70 46.39 34.10
CA SER A 949 -16.91 46.94 33.49
C SER A 949 -17.04 48.43 33.81
N PRO A 950 -17.62 49.26 32.91
CA PRO A 950 -17.81 50.67 33.18
C PRO A 950 -18.77 50.88 34.37
N CYS A 951 -18.30 51.56 35.41
CA CYS A 951 -19.10 51.95 36.56
C CYS A 951 -19.58 53.38 36.36
N LEU A 952 -20.79 53.52 35.80
CA LEU A 952 -21.40 54.80 35.42
C LEU A 952 -22.51 55.23 36.38
N PRO A 953 -22.85 56.54 36.45
CA PRO A 953 -23.88 57.05 37.37
C PRO A 953 -25.28 56.42 37.24
N ALA A 954 -25.68 55.95 36.05
CA ALA A 954 -26.96 55.24 35.89
C ALA A 954 -26.92 53.80 36.44
N THR A 955 -25.75 53.14 36.37
CA THR A 955 -25.56 51.72 36.75
C THR A 955 -25.69 51.48 38.25
N VAL A 956 -25.48 52.51 39.07
CA VAL A 956 -25.60 52.47 40.55
C VAL A 956 -27.02 52.12 41.03
N LYS A 957 -28.04 52.25 40.16
CA LYS A 957 -29.44 51.90 40.48
C LYS A 957 -29.84 50.47 40.06
N GLY A 958 -28.96 49.73 39.39
CA GLY A 958 -29.22 48.37 38.91
C GLY A 958 -29.02 47.28 39.97
N PRO A 959 -29.50 46.05 39.72
CA PRO A 959 -29.36 44.91 40.64
C PRO A 959 -27.93 44.34 40.76
N ASP A 960 -26.97 44.83 39.96
CA ASP A 960 -25.57 44.38 40.00
C ASP A 960 -24.77 45.12 41.08
N GLN A 961 -24.44 44.39 42.15
CA GLN A 961 -23.91 44.87 43.44
C GLN A 961 -22.45 45.38 43.42
N HIS A 962 -21.84 45.67 42.27
CA HIS A 962 -20.38 45.85 42.12
C HIS A 962 -19.92 47.29 41.79
N CYS A 963 -20.82 48.28 41.68
CA CYS A 963 -20.47 49.67 41.34
C CYS A 963 -20.89 50.62 42.47
N PHE A 964 -19.92 51.21 43.17
CA PHE A 964 -20.18 52.15 44.28
C PHE A 964 -20.30 53.59 43.79
N PRO A 965 -21.21 54.42 44.38
CA PRO A 965 -21.34 55.84 44.02
C PRO A 965 -20.05 56.65 44.16
N SER A 966 -19.10 56.19 44.99
CA SER A 966 -17.81 56.82 45.22
C SER A 966 -16.74 56.49 44.16
N GLN A 967 -17.00 55.57 43.22
CA GLN A 967 -15.98 54.98 42.34
C GLN A 967 -16.43 54.94 40.86
N PHE A 968 -16.76 56.09 40.28
CA PHE A 968 -17.09 56.14 38.85
C PHE A 968 -15.83 56.02 37.98
N HIS A 969 -15.82 55.06 37.05
CA HIS A 969 -14.72 54.85 36.12
C HIS A 969 -15.20 54.26 34.80
N SER A 970 -14.41 54.48 33.74
CA SER A 970 -14.57 53.77 32.48
C SER A 970 -14.21 52.29 32.63
N GLY A 971 -14.72 51.44 31.74
CA GLY A 971 -14.24 50.07 31.65
C GLY A 971 -12.84 49.99 31.02
N THR A 972 -12.29 48.77 30.93
CA THR A 972 -10.97 48.51 30.33
C THR A 972 -10.98 48.52 28.80
N HIS A 973 -11.36 49.65 28.23
CA HIS A 973 -11.46 49.92 26.79
C HIS A 973 -10.57 51.10 26.41
N TYR A 974 -9.61 50.88 25.53
CA TYR A 974 -8.60 51.87 25.13
C TYR A 974 -8.85 52.36 23.71
N PHE A 975 -9.06 53.68 23.56
CA PHE A 975 -9.40 54.33 22.30
C PHE A 975 -8.26 55.23 21.81
N GLN A 976 -8.21 55.48 20.50
CA GLN A 976 -7.27 56.43 19.88
C GLN A 976 -7.36 57.84 20.50
N SER A 977 -8.56 58.31 20.80
CA SER A 977 -8.79 59.66 21.36
C SER A 977 -8.16 59.87 22.73
N SER A 978 -7.99 58.81 23.52
CA SER A 978 -7.40 58.85 24.85
C SER A 978 -5.97 58.32 24.89
N HIS A 979 -5.60 57.39 23.99
CA HIS A 979 -4.35 56.64 24.03
C HIS A 979 -3.54 56.74 22.72
N ALA A 980 -3.64 57.83 21.97
CA ALA A 980 -2.82 58.06 20.76
C ALA A 980 -1.32 58.12 21.03
N SER A 981 -0.92 58.53 22.23
CA SER A 981 0.45 58.48 22.72
C SER A 981 0.62 57.38 23.76
N TRP A 982 1.85 56.88 23.91
CA TRP A 982 2.21 55.89 24.92
C TRP A 982 1.71 56.30 26.31
N THR A 983 0.81 55.50 26.86
CA THR A 983 0.16 55.75 28.14
C THR A 983 0.33 54.54 29.03
N ARG A 984 0.81 54.74 30.27
CA ARG A 984 0.89 53.69 31.29
C ARG A 984 -0.46 53.53 31.96
N ILE A 985 -0.93 52.29 32.02
CA ILE A 985 -2.14 51.88 32.72
C ILE A 985 -1.71 50.99 33.89
N THR A 986 -2.22 51.24 35.09
CA THR A 986 -1.99 50.42 36.29
C THR A 986 -3.34 50.18 36.93
N LEU A 987 -3.75 48.92 37.04
CA LEU A 987 -5.04 48.53 37.59
C LEU A 987 -4.82 47.46 38.67
N PRO A 988 -5.35 47.63 39.89
CA PRO A 988 -5.50 46.51 40.80
C PRO A 988 -6.43 45.47 40.16
N LEU A 989 -6.07 44.20 40.31
CA LEU A 989 -6.90 43.11 39.82
C LEU A 989 -8.07 42.88 40.78
N PRO A 990 -9.32 42.91 40.28
CA PRO A 990 -10.48 42.79 41.15
C PRO A 990 -10.68 41.32 41.58
N ASP A 991 -11.40 41.09 42.68
CA ASP A 991 -11.56 39.77 43.32
C ASP A 991 -12.12 38.71 42.36
N GLU A 992 -12.92 39.12 41.37
CA GLU A 992 -13.47 38.25 40.34
C GLU A 992 -12.41 37.68 39.40
N THR A 993 -11.15 38.12 39.47
CA THR A 993 -10.02 37.57 38.72
C THR A 993 -9.19 36.58 39.52
N PHE A 994 -9.40 36.41 40.82
CA PHE A 994 -8.58 35.53 41.65
C PHE A 994 -8.80 34.06 41.27
N SER A 995 -7.75 33.42 40.76
CA SER A 995 -7.72 31.99 40.37
C SER A 995 -6.26 31.57 40.16
N GLY A 996 -5.99 30.27 40.28
CA GLY A 996 -4.72 29.69 39.88
C GLY A 996 -4.52 29.62 38.36
N GLU A 997 -5.55 29.90 37.57
CA GLU A 997 -5.59 29.68 36.12
C GLU A 997 -6.02 30.90 35.30
N THR A 998 -5.93 32.11 35.85
CA THR A 998 -6.44 33.32 35.17
C THR A 998 -5.60 33.66 33.93
N GLU A 999 -6.28 33.94 32.83
CA GLU A 999 -5.69 34.41 31.58
C GLU A 999 -6.20 35.80 31.23
N PHE A 1000 -5.31 36.60 30.64
CA PHE A 1000 -5.62 37.94 30.17
C PHE A 1000 -5.45 38.04 28.66
N ARG A 1001 -6.31 38.82 28.03
CA ARG A 1001 -6.27 39.10 26.59
C ARG A 1001 -6.49 40.57 26.29
N PHE A 1002 -5.65 41.09 25.39
CA PHE A 1002 -5.87 42.36 24.72
C PHE A 1002 -6.43 42.08 23.34
N VAL A 1003 -7.62 42.58 23.02
CA VAL A 1003 -8.27 42.31 21.72
C VAL A 1003 -8.80 43.60 21.10
N GLN A 1004 -8.50 43.83 19.82
CA GLN A 1004 -9.06 44.96 19.09
C GLN A 1004 -10.47 44.62 18.60
N LYS A 1005 -11.48 45.32 19.13
CA LYS A 1005 -12.86 45.25 18.63
C LYS A 1005 -12.99 46.27 17.51
N THR A 1006 -13.28 45.79 16.30
CA THR A 1006 -13.44 46.62 15.09
C THR A 1006 -14.85 46.46 14.55
N PRO A 1007 -15.57 47.56 14.23
CA PRO A 1007 -16.91 47.46 13.65
C PRO A 1007 -16.88 46.77 12.27
N PRO A 1008 -17.97 46.07 11.88
CA PRO A 1008 -18.06 45.48 10.54
C PRO A 1008 -17.83 46.55 9.46
N ASN A 1009 -16.93 46.27 8.50
CA ASN A 1009 -16.54 47.16 7.39
C ASN A 1009 -15.70 48.40 7.72
N ALA A 1010 -15.18 48.55 8.95
CA ALA A 1010 -14.28 49.64 9.31
C ALA A 1010 -12.80 49.25 9.22
N GLN A 1011 -11.94 50.15 8.75
CA GLN A 1011 -10.49 49.92 8.69
C GLN A 1011 -9.89 49.93 10.10
N PRO A 1012 -9.24 48.87 10.58
CA PRO A 1012 -8.73 48.81 11.94
C PRO A 1012 -7.52 49.73 12.14
N LEU A 1013 -7.35 50.22 13.36
CA LEU A 1013 -6.22 51.08 13.71
C LEU A 1013 -4.97 50.27 14.08
N ILE A 1014 -3.80 50.87 13.89
CA ILE A 1014 -2.56 50.36 14.48
C ILE A 1014 -2.60 50.49 16.00
N TRP A 1015 -2.04 49.52 16.72
CA TRP A 1015 -1.83 49.62 18.16
C TRP A 1015 -0.63 48.78 18.59
N ALA A 1016 -0.04 49.13 19.73
CA ALA A 1016 1.07 48.38 20.31
C ALA A 1016 0.99 48.31 21.83
N LEU A 1017 1.61 47.27 22.37
CA LEU A 1017 1.73 46.98 23.80
C LEU A 1017 3.20 46.84 24.17
N ASP A 1018 3.53 47.32 25.37
CA ASP A 1018 4.85 47.13 25.97
C ASP A 1018 4.78 47.13 27.51
N ASP A 1019 5.84 46.65 28.17
CA ASP A 1019 6.00 46.59 29.62
C ASP A 1019 4.79 45.97 30.36
N LEU A 1020 4.26 44.83 29.88
CA LEU A 1020 3.14 44.14 30.54
C LEU A 1020 3.63 43.39 31.78
N TYR A 1021 3.22 43.85 32.95
CA TYR A 1021 3.42 43.21 34.25
C TYR A 1021 2.08 42.74 34.83
N ILE A 1022 2.03 41.49 35.28
CA ILE A 1022 0.93 40.91 36.06
C ILE A 1022 1.54 40.22 37.26
N GLY A 1023 1.27 40.70 38.47
CA GLY A 1023 1.91 40.15 39.66
C GLY A 1023 1.60 40.96 40.91
N GLU A 1024 2.36 40.68 41.97
CA GLU A 1024 2.25 41.35 43.26
C GLU A 1024 2.37 42.88 43.13
N THR A 1025 1.53 43.58 43.88
CA THR A 1025 1.56 45.04 43.96
C THR A 1025 2.88 45.54 44.52
N CYS A 1026 3.39 46.61 43.93
CA CYS A 1026 4.50 47.36 44.52
C CYS A 1026 4.00 48.27 45.64
N PRO A 1027 4.84 48.59 46.64
CA PRO A 1027 4.47 49.53 47.68
C PRO A 1027 3.94 50.85 47.12
N HIS A 1028 2.75 51.26 47.57
CA HIS A 1028 2.04 52.45 47.11
C HIS A 1028 1.86 52.57 45.58
N LEU A 1029 1.91 51.45 44.84
CA LEU A 1029 1.81 51.41 43.37
C LEU A 1029 2.79 52.36 42.68
N CYS A 1030 3.97 52.54 43.27
CA CYS A 1030 4.99 53.48 42.81
C CYS A 1030 4.45 54.92 42.65
N HIS A 1031 3.39 55.27 43.39
CA HIS A 1031 2.61 56.51 43.27
C HIS A 1031 2.21 56.86 41.82
N GLY A 1032 2.09 55.85 40.95
CA GLY A 1032 1.83 56.00 39.51
C GLY A 1032 2.95 56.67 38.70
N ARG A 1033 4.17 56.73 39.23
CA ARG A 1033 5.34 57.44 38.68
C ARG A 1033 6.52 56.51 38.37
N GLY A 1034 6.22 55.23 38.24
CA GLY A 1034 7.20 54.21 37.91
C GLY A 1034 6.54 52.91 37.50
N ASP A 1035 7.37 52.00 37.02
CA ASP A 1035 6.97 50.67 36.63
C ASP A 1035 7.17 49.70 37.80
N CYS A 1036 6.17 48.87 38.07
CA CYS A 1036 6.24 47.84 39.09
C CYS A 1036 6.85 46.57 38.49
N ARG A 1037 7.94 46.08 39.07
CA ARG A 1037 8.60 44.84 38.64
C ARG A 1037 8.92 43.97 39.85
N PHE A 1038 8.27 42.81 39.93
CA PHE A 1038 8.47 41.81 40.99
C PHE A 1038 8.39 42.43 42.40
N GLY A 1039 7.37 43.26 42.66
CA GLY A 1039 7.17 43.95 43.94
C GLY A 1039 8.10 45.16 44.20
N SER A 1040 8.97 45.53 43.26
CA SER A 1040 9.86 46.70 43.36
C SER A 1040 9.52 47.80 42.35
N CYS A 1041 9.63 49.06 42.76
CA CYS A 1041 9.37 50.22 41.91
C CYS A 1041 10.60 50.64 41.10
N ILE A 1042 10.41 50.87 39.79
CA ILE A 1042 11.39 51.47 38.90
C ILE A 1042 10.87 52.84 38.47
N CYS A 1043 11.46 53.90 39.01
CA CYS A 1043 10.92 55.26 38.88
C CYS A 1043 11.21 55.91 37.53
N ASP A 1044 10.24 56.64 37.00
CA ASP A 1044 10.44 57.49 35.82
C ASP A 1044 11.35 58.66 36.19
N PRO A 1045 12.28 59.10 35.31
CA PRO A 1045 12.99 60.35 35.52
C PRO A 1045 12.02 61.55 35.55
N PRO A 1046 12.14 62.52 36.48
CA PRO A 1046 13.19 62.72 37.47
C PRO A 1046 12.90 62.13 38.88
N TYR A 1047 11.85 61.32 39.04
CA TYR A 1047 11.46 60.76 40.35
C TYR A 1047 12.52 59.78 40.87
N LYS A 1048 12.80 59.84 42.18
CA LYS A 1048 13.83 59.04 42.87
C LYS A 1048 13.25 58.51 44.19
N GLU A 1049 14.02 57.67 44.90
CA GLU A 1049 13.65 56.96 46.15
C GLU A 1049 12.73 55.73 45.97
N ASP A 1050 12.61 54.89 47.02
CA ASP A 1050 12.04 53.53 46.99
C ASP A 1050 10.58 53.42 46.48
N HIS A 1051 9.84 54.53 46.38
CA HIS A 1051 8.43 54.55 45.95
C HIS A 1051 8.11 55.64 44.90
N CYS A 1052 9.11 56.23 44.24
CA CYS A 1052 8.93 57.21 43.15
C CYS A 1052 8.20 58.50 43.55
N LYS A 1053 8.61 59.10 44.67
CA LYS A 1053 8.00 60.33 45.18
C LYS A 1053 8.46 61.57 44.36
N PRO A 1054 7.63 62.62 44.23
CA PRO A 1054 8.04 63.89 43.64
C PRO A 1054 9.11 64.60 44.50
N ASP A 1055 10.20 65.02 43.87
CA ASP A 1055 11.35 65.74 44.50
C ASP A 1055 11.33 67.27 44.20
N HIS A 1056 10.16 67.83 43.89
CA HIS A 1056 10.00 69.24 43.49
C HIS A 1056 8.87 69.93 44.26
N HIS A 1057 8.93 71.26 44.39
CA HIS A 1057 7.91 72.04 45.08
C HIS A 1057 6.58 72.00 44.30
N ILE A 1058 5.53 71.50 44.95
CA ILE A 1058 4.21 71.34 44.36
C ILE A 1058 3.34 72.57 44.70
N PRO A 1059 2.66 73.19 43.72
CA PRO A 1059 1.85 74.38 43.96
C PRO A 1059 0.77 74.17 45.02
N ASP A 1060 0.69 75.07 46.00
CA ASP A 1060 -0.31 75.12 47.08
C ASP A 1060 -1.50 76.05 46.76
N SER A 1061 -1.40 76.81 45.67
CA SER A 1061 -2.44 77.69 45.15
C SER A 1061 -2.74 77.36 43.69
N PHE A 1062 -4.04 77.30 43.37
CA PHE A 1062 -4.52 77.02 42.03
C PHE A 1062 -5.69 77.95 41.71
N SER A 1063 -5.56 78.70 40.63
CA SER A 1063 -6.61 79.57 40.10
C SER A 1063 -6.52 79.60 38.58
N GLU A 1064 -7.63 79.36 37.90
CA GLU A 1064 -7.72 79.34 36.45
C GLU A 1064 -8.99 80.05 35.98
N THR A 1065 -8.83 80.97 35.04
CA THR A 1065 -9.91 81.76 34.43
C THR A 1065 -9.94 81.62 32.91
N PHE A 1066 -9.04 80.82 32.33
CA PHE A 1066 -9.00 80.48 30.90
C PHE A 1066 -8.85 81.64 29.91
N GLU A 1067 -8.53 82.85 30.39
CA GLU A 1067 -8.31 84.04 29.56
C GLU A 1067 -6.99 83.99 28.76
N SER A 1068 -6.04 83.16 29.19
CA SER A 1068 -4.79 82.86 28.47
C SER A 1068 -4.82 81.45 27.85
N ASN A 1069 -3.81 81.14 27.03
CA ASN A 1069 -3.61 79.76 26.54
C ASN A 1069 -3.51 78.76 27.70
N LEU A 1070 -3.93 77.51 27.46
CA LEU A 1070 -3.86 76.44 28.45
C LEU A 1070 -2.43 76.24 28.94
N ASN A 1071 -2.23 76.34 30.25
CA ASN A 1071 -0.93 76.23 30.89
C ASN A 1071 -0.62 74.75 31.24
N PRO A 1072 0.42 74.12 30.65
CA PRO A 1072 0.82 72.75 30.97
C PRO A 1072 1.28 72.55 32.42
N HIS A 1073 1.62 73.62 33.14
CA HIS A 1073 1.96 73.57 34.57
C HIS A 1073 0.74 73.49 35.48
N LEU A 1074 -0.46 73.82 34.98
CA LEU A 1074 -1.72 73.74 35.72
C LEU A 1074 -2.55 72.52 35.32
N TRP A 1075 -2.45 72.10 34.06
CA TRP A 1075 -3.22 71.02 33.48
C TRP A 1075 -2.31 69.91 32.97
N SER A 1076 -2.43 68.71 33.54
CA SER A 1076 -1.67 67.55 33.07
C SER A 1076 -2.35 66.89 31.86
N VAL A 1077 -3.68 66.88 31.82
CA VAL A 1077 -4.47 66.32 30.72
C VAL A 1077 -5.67 67.21 30.43
N VAL A 1078 -5.88 67.56 29.17
CA VAL A 1078 -7.14 68.13 28.66
C VAL A 1078 -7.51 67.36 27.40
N ARG A 1079 -8.53 66.51 27.48
CA ARG A 1079 -9.00 65.67 26.37
C ARG A 1079 -10.42 66.08 25.98
N GLY A 1080 -10.67 66.19 24.68
CA GLY A 1080 -11.97 66.60 24.13
C GLY A 1080 -12.39 68.05 24.45
N GLY A 1081 -11.52 68.83 25.07
CA GLY A 1081 -11.74 70.22 25.47
C GLY A 1081 -10.84 71.20 24.73
N ARG A 1082 -11.34 72.42 24.48
CA ARG A 1082 -10.59 73.55 23.94
C ARG A 1082 -11.04 74.84 24.61
N LEU A 1083 -10.23 75.89 24.53
CA LEU A 1083 -10.65 77.23 24.92
C LEU A 1083 -11.69 77.75 23.92
N GLY A 1084 -12.81 78.26 24.43
CA GLY A 1084 -13.93 78.70 23.61
C GLY A 1084 -14.87 79.65 24.31
N LYS A 1085 -15.87 80.17 23.59
CA LYS A 1085 -17.01 80.98 24.11
C LYS A 1085 -18.38 80.37 23.79
N GLU A 1086 -18.37 79.18 23.18
CA GLU A 1086 -19.51 78.48 22.57
C GLU A 1086 -20.65 78.10 23.54
N CYS A 1087 -20.32 77.85 24.82
CA CYS A 1087 -21.28 77.59 25.90
C CYS A 1087 -21.57 78.82 26.79
N GLY A 1088 -20.97 79.97 26.49
CA GLY A 1088 -21.20 81.21 27.23
C GLY A 1088 -22.63 81.75 27.08
N ASP A 1089 -23.12 82.42 28.12
CA ASP A 1089 -24.34 83.24 28.05
C ASP A 1089 -23.98 84.70 28.37
N SER A 1090 -24.92 85.65 28.19
CA SER A 1090 -24.70 87.04 28.62
C SER A 1090 -24.65 87.24 30.15
N THR A 1091 -24.69 86.15 30.92
CA THR A 1091 -24.56 86.13 32.38
C THR A 1091 -23.14 86.47 32.85
N SER A 1092 -23.01 87.09 34.02
CA SER A 1092 -21.70 87.53 34.58
C SER A 1092 -20.74 86.40 34.97
N LEU A 1093 -21.17 85.13 34.98
CA LEU A 1093 -20.38 83.99 35.51
C LEU A 1093 -19.47 83.30 34.47
N PHE A 1094 -19.74 83.45 33.18
CA PHE A 1094 -18.88 82.99 32.06
C PHE A 1094 -18.55 84.22 31.19
N ARG A 1095 -17.70 85.10 31.72
CA ARG A 1095 -17.21 86.27 30.96
C ARG A 1095 -15.83 85.95 30.42
N GLY A 1096 -15.72 85.90 29.09
CA GLY A 1096 -14.43 85.66 28.43
C GLY A 1096 -14.33 84.24 27.89
N ASN A 1097 -13.13 83.68 27.90
CA ASN A 1097 -12.86 82.33 27.42
C ASN A 1097 -13.19 81.30 28.52
N GLN A 1098 -13.67 80.13 28.11
CA GLN A 1098 -13.97 79.03 29.00
C GLN A 1098 -13.43 77.73 28.44
N LEU A 1099 -13.16 76.76 29.31
CA LEU A 1099 -12.75 75.43 28.86
C LEU A 1099 -13.98 74.65 28.42
N TYR A 1100 -14.15 74.57 27.10
CA TYR A 1100 -15.32 74.08 26.41
C TYR A 1100 -15.07 72.69 25.83
N PHE A 1101 -15.91 71.72 26.22
CA PHE A 1101 -15.81 70.33 25.81
C PHE A 1101 -16.85 69.98 24.75
N SER A 1102 -16.38 69.79 23.52
CA SER A 1102 -17.18 69.30 22.39
C SER A 1102 -16.48 68.25 21.53
N GLY A 1103 -15.22 67.94 21.83
CA GLY A 1103 -14.47 66.92 21.11
C GLY A 1103 -15.09 65.53 21.26
N CYS A 1104 -14.59 64.57 20.50
CA CYS A 1104 -15.08 63.20 20.56
C CYS A 1104 -14.29 62.35 21.56
N GLY A 1105 -14.84 61.17 21.87
CA GLY A 1105 -14.23 60.24 22.83
C GLY A 1105 -14.34 60.75 24.26
N THR A 1106 -13.33 60.47 25.07
CA THR A 1106 -13.28 60.88 26.48
C THR A 1106 -13.10 62.40 26.59
N ARG A 1107 -13.99 63.04 27.35
CA ARG A 1107 -13.90 64.46 27.70
C ARG A 1107 -13.51 64.59 29.15
N GLU A 1108 -12.28 65.03 29.39
CA GLU A 1108 -11.77 65.21 30.75
C GLU A 1108 -10.74 66.33 30.84
N ALA A 1109 -10.69 66.95 32.02
CA ALA A 1109 -9.60 67.83 32.42
C ALA A 1109 -9.05 67.36 33.76
N ILE A 1110 -7.73 67.17 33.81
CA ILE A 1110 -6.98 66.72 34.97
C ILE A 1110 -5.92 67.76 35.30
N THR A 1111 -5.88 68.21 36.55
CA THR A 1111 -4.86 69.15 37.02
C THR A 1111 -3.47 68.52 37.03
N THR A 1112 -2.43 69.33 37.14
CA THR A 1112 -1.13 68.87 37.66
C THR A 1112 -1.26 68.48 39.14
N ASP A 1113 -0.19 67.95 39.72
CA ASP A 1113 -0.16 67.69 41.16
C ASP A 1113 -0.30 69.01 41.93
N LEU A 1114 -1.18 69.02 42.92
CA LEU A 1114 -1.45 70.17 43.79
C LEU A 1114 -1.26 69.76 45.25
N ASN A 1115 -0.71 70.67 46.04
CA ASN A 1115 -0.60 70.50 47.48
C ASN A 1115 -1.86 71.07 48.14
N THR A 1116 -2.76 70.19 48.58
CA THR A 1116 -4.04 70.55 49.18
C THR A 1116 -4.07 70.41 50.70
N THR A 1117 -2.91 70.15 51.34
CA THR A 1117 -2.79 69.93 52.80
C THR A 1117 -3.46 71.00 53.66
N HIS A 1118 -3.48 72.27 53.20
CA HIS A 1118 -4.10 73.40 53.90
C HIS A 1118 -5.30 74.01 53.15
N THR A 1119 -5.81 73.30 52.15
CA THR A 1119 -6.93 73.73 51.31
C THR A 1119 -8.25 73.25 51.89
N ILE A 1120 -9.22 74.14 51.99
CA ILE A 1120 -10.52 73.84 52.62
C ILE A 1120 -11.65 73.70 51.60
N LYS A 1121 -11.58 74.44 50.48
CA LYS A 1121 -12.65 74.45 49.47
C LYS A 1121 -12.12 74.51 48.05
N LEU A 1122 -12.85 73.85 47.15
CA LEU A 1122 -12.72 73.96 45.69
C LEU A 1122 -13.96 74.68 45.14
N SER A 1123 -13.76 75.75 44.38
CA SER A 1123 -14.81 76.54 43.74
C SER A 1123 -14.63 76.54 42.23
N PHE A 1124 -15.72 76.42 41.46
CA PHE A 1124 -15.71 76.60 40.00
C PHE A 1124 -17.11 76.93 39.46
N VAL A 1125 -17.18 77.37 38.21
CA VAL A 1125 -18.42 77.57 37.46
C VAL A 1125 -18.56 76.45 36.43
N LEU A 1126 -19.72 75.78 36.40
CA LEU A 1126 -20.02 74.69 35.47
C LEU A 1126 -21.32 74.96 34.71
N ARG A 1127 -21.34 74.56 33.44
CA ARG A 1127 -22.54 74.47 32.61
C ARG A 1127 -22.52 73.17 31.79
N ILE A 1128 -23.66 72.49 31.68
CA ILE A 1128 -23.86 71.28 30.88
C ILE A 1128 -25.06 71.52 29.95
N GLY A 1129 -24.80 71.74 28.66
CA GLY A 1129 -25.81 72.11 27.68
C GLY A 1129 -26.52 73.45 27.96
N SER A 1130 -27.66 73.65 27.29
CA SER A 1130 -28.45 74.88 27.39
C SER A 1130 -29.97 74.63 27.37
N PRO A 1131 -30.80 75.50 27.97
CA PRO A 1131 -32.25 75.28 28.12
C PRO A 1131 -33.05 75.30 26.80
N GLY A 1132 -32.40 75.55 25.67
CA GLY A 1132 -33.03 75.66 24.34
C GLY A 1132 -32.30 74.89 23.24
N HIS A 1133 -31.49 73.88 23.57
CA HIS A 1133 -30.72 73.08 22.58
C HIS A 1133 -29.90 73.94 21.60
N ARG A 1134 -29.16 74.94 22.09
CA ARG A 1134 -28.23 75.69 21.22
C ARG A 1134 -27.24 74.72 20.60
N PRO A 1135 -26.99 74.73 19.27
CA PRO A 1135 -26.10 73.77 18.61
C PRO A 1135 -24.68 73.77 19.19
N THR A 1136 -24.22 74.93 19.67
CA THR A 1136 -22.89 75.13 20.26
C THR A 1136 -22.81 74.77 21.75
N CYS A 1137 -23.93 74.40 22.38
CA CYS A 1137 -24.01 74.01 23.79
C CYS A 1137 -25.29 73.22 24.03
N SER A 1138 -25.36 72.02 23.45
CA SER A 1138 -26.53 71.15 23.45
C SER A 1138 -26.35 69.99 24.42
N ILE A 1139 -27.46 69.43 24.89
CA ILE A 1139 -27.48 68.22 25.70
C ILE A 1139 -28.77 67.47 25.39
N ASP A 1140 -28.67 66.22 24.98
CA ASP A 1140 -29.85 65.41 24.70
C ASP A 1140 -30.29 64.66 25.96
N LEU A 1141 -31.45 65.07 26.49
CA LEU A 1141 -32.08 64.56 27.70
C LEU A 1141 -33.35 63.74 27.41
N ARG A 1142 -33.57 63.31 26.16
CA ARG A 1142 -34.79 62.58 25.76
C ARG A 1142 -34.91 61.21 26.44
N ASP A 1143 -33.79 60.53 26.60
CA ASP A 1143 -33.69 59.26 27.32
C ASP A 1143 -33.26 59.53 28.78
N PRO A 1144 -34.13 59.29 29.78
CA PRO A 1144 -33.79 59.51 31.17
C PRO A 1144 -32.60 58.67 31.67
N GLU A 1145 -32.42 57.44 31.19
CA GLU A 1145 -31.34 56.55 31.64
C GLU A 1145 -29.99 56.95 31.04
N GLU A 1146 -29.94 57.22 29.72
CA GLU A 1146 -28.71 57.71 29.09
C GLU A 1146 -28.34 59.11 29.57
N SER A 1147 -29.32 59.98 29.83
CA SER A 1147 -29.08 61.36 30.25
C SER A 1147 -28.30 61.48 31.56
N ILE A 1148 -28.45 60.50 32.47
CA ILE A 1148 -27.70 60.43 33.72
C ILE A 1148 -26.20 60.25 33.43
N ASN A 1149 -25.84 59.40 32.46
CA ASN A 1149 -24.44 59.14 32.12
C ASN A 1149 -23.75 60.33 31.41
N LYS A 1150 -24.51 61.32 30.93
CA LYS A 1150 -23.99 62.53 30.30
C LYS A 1150 -23.56 63.63 31.28
N GLY A 1151 -23.75 63.41 32.57
CA GLY A 1151 -23.31 64.34 33.63
C GLY A 1151 -21.78 64.43 33.75
N VAL A 1152 -21.33 65.50 34.41
CA VAL A 1152 -19.90 65.72 34.68
C VAL A 1152 -19.58 65.28 36.12
N VAL A 1153 -18.60 64.40 36.26
CA VAL A 1153 -18.15 63.90 37.56
C VAL A 1153 -16.87 64.62 37.96
N LEU A 1154 -16.83 65.14 39.19
CA LEU A 1154 -15.64 65.66 39.85
C LEU A 1154 -15.03 64.58 40.73
N GLN A 1155 -13.76 64.28 40.50
CA GLN A 1155 -13.01 63.27 41.23
C GLN A 1155 -11.64 63.77 41.68
N VAL A 1156 -11.09 63.08 42.66
CA VAL A 1156 -9.78 63.36 43.24
C VAL A 1156 -8.92 62.09 43.26
N SER A 1157 -7.61 62.24 43.11
CA SER A 1157 -6.63 61.16 43.21
C SER A 1157 -5.38 61.62 43.95
N GLN A 1158 -4.81 60.75 44.79
CA GLN A 1158 -3.56 60.97 45.51
C GLN A 1158 -2.38 60.14 44.95
N ASP A 1159 -2.66 59.24 44.00
CA ASP A 1159 -1.74 58.25 43.46
C ASP A 1159 -1.55 58.41 41.95
N ASN A 1160 -1.56 59.66 41.49
CA ASN A 1160 -1.35 60.03 40.09
C ASN A 1160 -2.38 59.43 39.11
N GLY A 1161 -3.61 59.20 39.56
CA GLY A 1161 -4.74 58.79 38.73
C GLY A 1161 -4.92 57.29 38.59
N ILE A 1162 -4.30 56.48 39.46
CA ILE A 1162 -4.57 55.04 39.56
C ILE A 1162 -5.96 54.84 40.20
N HIS A 1163 -6.19 55.44 41.36
CA HIS A 1163 -7.50 55.44 42.02
C HIS A 1163 -8.12 56.84 41.97
N TRP A 1164 -9.42 56.88 41.65
CA TRP A 1164 -10.21 58.11 41.61
C TRP A 1164 -11.39 58.00 42.58
N ILE A 1165 -11.49 58.97 43.48
CA ILE A 1165 -12.58 59.09 44.45
C ILE A 1165 -13.54 60.17 43.97
N THR A 1166 -14.82 59.87 43.89
CA THR A 1166 -15.85 60.83 43.49
C THR A 1166 -16.18 61.80 44.61
N LEU A 1167 -15.95 63.10 44.37
CA LEU A 1167 -16.36 64.18 45.27
C LEU A 1167 -17.78 64.67 44.98
N ALA A 1168 -18.13 64.80 43.69
CA ALA A 1168 -19.44 65.28 43.28
C ALA A 1168 -19.82 64.82 41.87
N TYR A 1169 -21.11 64.53 41.67
CA TYR A 1169 -21.70 64.29 40.35
C TYR A 1169 -22.67 65.43 39.99
N HIS A 1170 -22.53 65.95 38.77
CA HIS A 1170 -23.31 67.08 38.27
C HIS A 1170 -24.30 66.60 37.21
N HIS A 1171 -25.57 66.44 37.61
CA HIS A 1171 -26.62 65.99 36.70
C HIS A 1171 -26.94 67.06 35.64
N PRO A 1172 -27.01 66.72 34.33
CA PRO A 1172 -27.17 67.71 33.28
C PRO A 1172 -28.36 68.67 33.44
N SER A 1173 -29.52 68.17 33.87
CA SER A 1173 -30.73 68.98 34.04
C SER A 1173 -30.59 70.11 35.08
N LEU A 1174 -29.66 70.00 36.03
CA LEU A 1174 -29.42 71.00 37.08
C LEU A 1174 -28.39 72.07 36.66
N PHE A 1175 -27.70 71.87 35.53
CA PHE A 1175 -26.58 72.70 35.07
C PHE A 1175 -26.79 73.24 33.64
N LEU A 1176 -28.03 73.25 33.12
CA LEU A 1176 -28.37 73.89 31.84
C LEU A 1176 -28.07 75.41 31.83
N GLN A 1177 -28.07 76.03 33.01
CA GLN A 1177 -27.58 77.38 33.25
C GLN A 1177 -26.25 77.33 34.00
N ALA A 1178 -25.41 78.32 33.73
CA ALA A 1178 -24.14 78.50 34.42
C ALA A 1178 -24.32 78.60 35.93
N LYS A 1179 -23.69 77.69 36.68
CA LYS A 1179 -23.79 77.66 38.14
C LYS A 1179 -22.41 77.63 38.77
N LYS A 1180 -22.18 78.54 39.72
CA LYS A 1180 -21.00 78.48 40.60
C LYS A 1180 -21.25 77.46 41.71
N VAL A 1181 -20.35 76.51 41.86
CA VAL A 1181 -20.38 75.47 42.89
C VAL A 1181 -19.14 75.55 43.77
N MET A 1182 -19.29 75.16 45.03
CA MET A 1182 -18.21 75.13 46.02
C MET A 1182 -18.31 73.86 46.84
N TYR A 1183 -17.24 73.08 46.89
CA TYR A 1183 -17.16 71.82 47.63
C TYR A 1183 -16.12 71.93 48.73
N SER A 1184 -16.46 71.47 49.94
CA SER A 1184 -15.48 71.23 51.00
C SER A 1184 -14.65 70.00 50.65
N LEU A 1185 -13.33 70.08 50.84
CA LEU A 1185 -12.45 68.95 50.56
C LEU A 1185 -12.51 67.94 51.72
N PRO A 1186 -12.82 66.65 51.46
CA PRO A 1186 -12.75 65.60 52.46
C PRO A 1186 -11.29 65.17 52.71
N GLU A 1187 -11.04 64.35 53.73
CA GLU A 1187 -9.69 63.92 54.14
C GLU A 1187 -8.91 63.27 52.98
N GLU A 1188 -9.59 62.48 52.15
CA GLU A 1188 -9.02 61.81 50.98
C GLU A 1188 -8.61 62.78 49.86
N ALA A 1189 -9.04 64.05 49.94
CA ALA A 1189 -8.64 65.12 49.04
C ALA A 1189 -7.56 66.04 49.63
N LEU A 1190 -7.09 65.77 50.86
CA LEU A 1190 -6.03 66.53 51.54
C LEU A 1190 -4.72 65.77 51.46
N GLY A 1191 -3.76 66.32 50.72
CA GLY A 1191 -2.45 65.69 50.58
C GLY A 1191 -1.47 66.55 49.81
N PRO A 1192 -0.19 66.16 49.79
CA PRO A 1192 0.84 66.92 49.09
C PRO A 1192 0.79 66.75 47.57
N TRP A 1193 0.16 65.67 47.04
CA TRP A 1193 0.23 65.25 45.63
C TRP A 1193 -1.15 64.93 45.07
N VAL A 1194 -2.07 65.89 45.13
CA VAL A 1194 -3.48 65.68 44.80
C VAL A 1194 -3.80 66.16 43.39
N LYS A 1195 -4.52 65.35 42.61
CA LYS A 1195 -5.07 65.72 41.31
C LYS A 1195 -6.58 65.80 41.35
N PHE A 1196 -7.14 66.80 40.68
CA PHE A 1196 -8.58 66.89 40.43
C PHE A 1196 -8.88 66.54 38.97
N ARG A 1197 -9.96 65.79 38.76
CA ARG A 1197 -10.48 65.43 37.44
C ARG A 1197 -11.94 65.85 37.32
N TRP A 1198 -12.26 66.55 36.23
CA TRP A 1198 -13.62 66.70 35.72
C TRP A 1198 -13.74 65.84 34.48
N TRP A 1199 -14.66 64.89 34.47
CA TRP A 1199 -14.86 64.03 33.30
C TRP A 1199 -16.33 63.76 33.00
N GLN A 1200 -16.63 63.58 31.73
CA GLN A 1200 -17.96 63.20 31.24
C GLN A 1200 -17.91 61.74 30.80
N ALA A 1201 -18.67 60.88 31.46
CA ALA A 1201 -18.63 59.44 31.27
C ALA A 1201 -19.18 58.99 29.91
N PHE A 1202 -20.26 59.62 29.44
CA PHE A 1202 -20.90 59.30 28.16
C PHE A 1202 -21.24 60.56 27.37
N ASN A 1203 -21.11 60.50 26.05
CA ASN A 1203 -21.55 61.55 25.12
C ASN A 1203 -22.01 60.91 23.80
N SER A 1204 -22.96 61.55 23.10
CA SER A 1204 -23.49 61.10 21.82
C SER A 1204 -22.59 61.46 20.62
N GLY A 1205 -21.29 61.73 20.84
CA GLY A 1205 -20.31 62.01 19.79
C GLY A 1205 -19.84 63.48 19.72
N PRO A 1206 -19.04 63.82 18.68
CA PRO A 1206 -18.50 65.16 18.50
C PRO A 1206 -19.61 66.20 18.39
N ASP A 1207 -19.41 67.36 19.01
CA ASP A 1207 -20.34 68.49 19.03
C ASP A 1207 -21.76 68.16 19.50
N ARG A 1208 -21.87 67.17 20.40
CA ARG A 1208 -23.08 66.83 21.15
C ARG A 1208 -22.80 66.73 22.63
N ASP A 1209 -23.82 66.94 23.47
CA ASP A 1209 -23.74 66.81 24.92
C ASP A 1209 -22.62 67.64 25.55
N GLN A 1210 -22.49 68.89 25.12
CA GLN A 1210 -21.36 69.74 25.46
C GLN A 1210 -21.44 70.33 26.87
N TRP A 1211 -20.29 70.59 27.47
CA TRP A 1211 -20.18 71.22 28.78
C TRP A 1211 -18.99 72.17 28.84
N ALA A 1212 -19.00 73.05 29.83
CA ALA A 1212 -18.07 74.15 29.98
C ALA A 1212 -17.74 74.38 31.45
N ILE A 1213 -16.46 74.62 31.73
CA ILE A 1213 -15.97 74.96 33.06
C ILE A 1213 -15.14 76.25 33.03
N ASP A 1214 -15.29 77.06 34.07
CA ASP A 1214 -14.61 78.35 34.21
C ASP A 1214 -14.39 78.72 35.70
N ASN A 1215 -13.52 79.70 35.97
CA ASN A 1215 -13.26 80.29 37.27
C ASN A 1215 -12.97 79.27 38.38
N ILE A 1216 -12.05 78.34 38.11
CA ILE A 1216 -11.66 77.27 39.04
C ILE A 1216 -10.66 77.84 40.05
N LYS A 1217 -10.91 77.65 41.34
CA LYS A 1217 -10.05 78.16 42.41
C LYS A 1217 -10.04 77.24 43.62
N LEU A 1218 -8.84 76.96 44.14
CA LEU A 1218 -8.63 76.39 45.48
C LEU A 1218 -8.54 77.51 46.51
N ILE A 1219 -9.22 77.34 47.64
CA ILE A 1219 -9.28 78.31 48.74
C ILE A 1219 -8.62 77.67 49.97
N SER A 1220 -7.52 78.26 50.42
CA SER A 1220 -6.81 77.84 51.63
C SER A 1220 -7.42 78.46 52.89
N ALA A 1221 -7.16 77.83 54.03
CA ALA A 1221 -7.57 78.36 55.34
C ALA A 1221 -6.98 79.77 55.61
N SER A 1222 -5.74 80.02 55.16
CA SER A 1222 -5.06 81.31 55.28
C SER A 1222 -5.75 82.43 54.47
N GLN A 1223 -6.14 82.14 53.22
CA GLN A 1223 -6.85 83.10 52.37
C GLN A 1223 -8.26 83.43 52.91
N GLN A 1224 -8.95 82.46 53.51
CA GLN A 1224 -10.25 82.71 54.12
C GLN A 1224 -10.11 83.59 55.38
N TYR A 1225 -9.04 83.41 56.16
CA TYR A 1225 -8.75 84.25 57.33
C TYR A 1225 -8.38 85.69 56.94
N GLU A 1226 -7.54 85.88 55.92
CA GLU A 1226 -7.22 87.21 55.36
C GLU A 1226 -8.45 87.93 54.79
N HIS A 1227 -9.37 87.21 54.15
CA HIS A 1227 -10.60 87.79 53.62
C HIS A 1227 -11.60 88.17 54.74
N MET A 1228 -11.66 87.40 55.84
CA MET A 1228 -12.45 87.78 57.02
C MET A 1228 -11.89 89.04 57.69
N ILE A 1229 -10.56 89.20 57.74
CA ILE A 1229 -9.91 90.41 58.27
C ILE A 1229 -10.19 91.63 57.37
N LYS A 1230 -10.14 91.48 56.03
CA LYS A 1230 -10.46 92.58 55.09
C LYS A 1230 -11.94 92.99 55.11
N VAL A 1231 -12.87 92.05 55.22
CA VAL A 1231 -14.31 92.38 55.35
C VAL A 1231 -14.61 93.02 56.71
N SER A 1232 -13.91 92.61 57.77
CA SER A 1232 -13.98 93.27 59.07
C SER A 1232 -13.39 94.68 59.07
N SER A 1233 -12.41 94.99 58.21
CA SER A 1233 -11.85 96.34 58.10
C SER A 1233 -12.71 97.29 57.27
N ASP A 1234 -13.44 96.79 56.26
CA ASP A 1234 -14.34 97.62 55.43
C ASP A 1234 -15.66 97.98 56.13
N HIS A 1235 -16.12 97.20 57.11
CA HIS A 1235 -17.25 97.58 57.98
C HIS A 1235 -16.88 98.55 59.11
N GLY A 1236 -15.59 98.93 59.23
CA GLY A 1236 -15.10 99.88 60.25
C GLY A 1236 -15.05 101.34 59.79
N GLN A 1237 -15.47 101.67 58.56
CA GLN A 1237 -15.47 103.05 58.02
C GLN A 1237 -16.88 103.64 57.79
N GLU A 1238 -17.94 103.00 58.29
CA GLU A 1238 -19.32 103.53 58.23
C GLU A 1238 -20.00 103.58 59.61
N LEU A 1239 -19.26 104.01 60.64
CA LEU A 1239 -19.77 104.43 61.95
C LEU A 1239 -19.11 105.73 62.42
#